data_AF-A0A963WVW7-F1
#
_entry.id   AF-A0A963WVW7-F1
#
_cell.length_a   1.000
_cell.length_b   1.000
_cell.length_c   1.000
_cell.angle_alpha   90.00
_cell.angle_beta   90.00
_cell.angle_gamma   90.00
#
_symmetry.space_group_name_H-M   'P 1'
#
loop_
_entity.id
_entity.type
_entity.pdbx_description
1 polymer ?
#
loop_
_entity_poly.entity_id
_entity_poly.type
_entity_poly.pdbx_seq_one_letter_code
_entity_poly.pdbx_strand_id
1 'polypeptide(L)'
;MNRTAGGFHLQSDAMLRGGRVTKVAGQAASYSPDLGLAILSEETAQGSPAQAASSPRSLLRWSVAPLALAAVLAVSAPEAAQAQAIPVECTVDITPISAASTITCTSTTPIVGAVDGLTIPSTPASIVVEDIESVTGTTGDGLDLRSSGDITVNAVDTITGTGGLGIRANRTRGPGSISIQGSGLVGGISAQQTAIFADGSGNINIGGVTPLGDITSAGGDGIVIFTIGDATVNTGGSIVAGGGRGISVRATDGNVDITTGGDVVTTSTSFSTSIRVDGSRDVTINTTAGELRSATRGSHDGIVLDDMNSGNVSITTGDITTTVDGLRAPLVANRNTVAIDTTAGTVRTGRTGILAFGGSGTLTIDTADIIVGGISGVTESIGVFAVTNGGTVQVNTTRGRISTQTSTAIEVSDNSSGSISIVTGDVSGSTGIDVESRGGTIALDSTAGSVTGSGASGIIATNIGAGVINLTVGEVTGGARGIVTSSGSGATSIRLASTALVTGLGGAGIDARSTGGPISVTGSSGDVVGTPDGIYSRSGGGAILIDNLDSVTGTAGDGLDLGSAGGDITVNAVDTITGTGGNGVLADSDGGDIIITGSGTVGGITGTAGHGVYADARGGPGGAITISGNGDITGSLDGIRALTDGAGSIAIDSSSGRVTGGTNGILAFNDGTGATTITTGAVTGTTGSGIRARSSDGGLTVDSSAGLVTGGFDGIYALDLGEGDVSVTTAGVTGTGGIGIVAVSGFGNVSVQGSGAGDIFASGAGGNQLVNGVNVSGAAGSGIFAYSSTGNIEIGTTGVIGNVTSVNGAGIFAQNSSGSISVDSSAGAVTGGTAGILARSDSGDIVADVDQVTGGAQGIITSSGTGATSISLASTALVTGLGGAGIDARSTGSSISVTGNSGDVVGATDGMFVRSGGGDILIDNLDSVTGNAGDGLDLGSSGGDITVNA
;
A
#
# COMPACT_ATOMS: atom_id res chain seq x y z
N MET A 1 -12.81 -9.93 43.84
CA MET A 1 -13.13 -11.28 44.34
C MET A 1 -14.27 -11.83 43.49
N ASN A 2 -14.24 -13.11 43.09
CA ASN A 2 -15.26 -13.84 42.29
C ASN A 2 -15.60 -13.22 40.90
N ARG A 3 -15.75 -13.96 39.78
CA ARG A 3 -16.49 -15.21 39.46
C ARG A 3 -18.02 -15.06 39.61
N THR A 4 -18.90 -15.51 38.71
CA THR A 4 -18.81 -16.19 37.39
C THR A 4 -20.20 -16.10 36.72
N ALA A 5 -20.42 -16.22 35.39
CA ALA A 5 -19.56 -16.46 34.23
C ALA A 5 -20.24 -15.90 32.95
N GLY A 6 -19.58 -16.02 31.78
CA GLY A 6 -20.20 -15.90 30.46
C GLY A 6 -19.77 -17.06 29.55
N GLY A 7 -20.56 -17.41 28.54
CA GLY A 7 -20.23 -18.49 27.61
C GLY A 7 -21.01 -18.38 26.30
N PHE A 8 -20.30 -18.53 25.18
CA PHE A 8 -20.86 -18.68 23.84
C PHE A 8 -19.94 -19.57 23.01
N HIS A 9 -20.52 -20.38 22.11
CA HIS A 9 -19.78 -21.23 21.18
C HIS A 9 -19.54 -20.49 19.86
N LEU A 10 -18.37 -20.71 19.25
CA LEU A 10 -18.21 -20.81 17.80
C LEU A 10 -17.08 -21.81 17.47
N GLN A 11 -17.07 -22.34 16.25
CA GLN A 11 -16.12 -23.35 15.77
C GLN A 11 -15.18 -22.76 14.71
N SER A 12 -13.92 -23.17 14.71
CA SER A 12 -13.12 -23.44 13.49
C SER A 12 -11.76 -24.05 13.88
N ASP A 13 -11.22 -24.90 13.02
CA ASP A 13 -9.93 -25.57 13.26
C ASP A 13 -8.73 -24.66 12.94
N ALA A 14 -7.75 -24.61 13.83
CA ALA A 14 -6.47 -23.94 13.61
C ALA A 14 -5.32 -24.94 13.75
N MET A 15 -4.59 -25.19 12.65
CA MET A 15 -3.41 -26.06 12.64
C MET A 15 -2.23 -25.40 13.37
N LEU A 16 -1.80 -25.96 14.52
CA LEU A 16 -0.48 -25.63 15.06
C LEU A 16 0.63 -26.27 14.21
N ARG A 17 1.45 -25.44 13.56
CA ARG A 17 2.76 -25.85 13.01
C ARG A 17 3.88 -25.51 14.01
N GLY A 18 4.85 -26.41 14.14
CA GLY A 18 6.26 -26.09 14.45
C GLY A 18 6.58 -25.36 15.77
N GLY A 19 6.57 -26.07 16.89
CA GLY A 19 7.15 -25.56 18.14
C GLY A 19 8.68 -25.46 18.10
N ARG A 20 9.23 -24.24 18.14
CA ARG A 20 10.67 -23.96 18.20
C ARG A 20 11.21 -24.11 19.63
N VAL A 21 12.27 -24.91 19.83
CA VAL A 21 12.89 -25.10 21.16
C VAL A 21 13.79 -23.89 21.50
N THR A 22 13.39 -23.10 22.49
CA THR A 22 14.19 -21.98 23.03
C THR A 22 15.02 -22.44 24.22
N LYS A 23 16.32 -22.10 24.22
CA LYS A 23 17.28 -22.53 25.24
C LYS A 23 17.51 -21.42 26.29
N VAL A 24 17.12 -21.67 27.53
CA VAL A 24 17.34 -20.77 28.68
C VAL A 24 18.09 -21.53 29.79
N ALA A 25 19.04 -20.88 30.45
CA ALA A 25 19.79 -21.40 31.62
C ALA A 25 20.48 -22.79 31.45
N GLY A 26 20.78 -23.21 30.22
CA GLY A 26 21.82 -24.22 29.95
C GLY A 26 21.43 -25.69 30.04
N GLN A 27 20.17 -26.04 30.28
CA GLN A 27 19.67 -27.43 30.17
C GLN A 27 18.73 -27.62 28.98
N ALA A 28 18.69 -28.83 28.42
CA ALA A 28 17.80 -29.22 27.34
C ALA A 28 17.15 -30.56 27.68
N ALA A 29 15.82 -30.63 27.58
CA ALA A 29 15.05 -31.86 27.73
C ALA A 29 14.41 -32.19 26.38
N SER A 30 14.72 -33.38 25.87
CA SER A 30 14.18 -33.90 24.62
C SER A 30 13.87 -35.38 24.81
N TYR A 31 12.70 -35.83 24.38
CA TYR A 31 12.30 -37.23 24.37
C TYR A 31 11.53 -37.51 23.07
N SER A 32 11.95 -38.54 22.35
CA SER A 32 11.28 -39.03 21.14
C SER A 32 10.66 -40.41 21.43
N PRO A 33 9.52 -40.75 20.81
CA PRO A 33 9.11 -42.13 20.56
C PRO A 33 9.75 -42.65 19.25
N ASP A 34 9.82 -43.97 19.12
CA ASP A 34 10.59 -44.68 18.08
C ASP A 34 9.86 -44.88 16.73
N LEU A 35 10.64 -45.27 15.71
CA LEU A 35 10.15 -45.87 14.46
C LEU A 35 10.06 -47.41 14.59
N GLY A 36 9.03 -48.01 14.00
CA GLY A 36 8.80 -49.48 14.01
C GLY A 36 8.24 -49.99 12.67
N LEU A 37 8.51 -51.27 12.36
CA LEU A 37 8.24 -51.87 11.03
C LEU A 37 6.84 -52.50 10.87
N ALA A 38 6.31 -52.36 9.65
CA ALA A 38 5.52 -53.27 8.80
C ALA A 38 4.75 -54.48 9.38
N ILE A 39 3.55 -54.72 8.79
CA ILE A 39 2.98 -56.05 8.47
C ILE A 39 1.94 -55.92 7.33
N LEU A 40 1.63 -57.02 6.63
CA LEU A 40 0.75 -57.11 5.45
C LEU A 40 -0.68 -57.57 5.81
N SER A 41 -1.70 -57.15 5.03
CA SER A 41 -2.92 -57.95 4.80
C SER A 41 -3.74 -57.52 3.56
N GLU A 42 -3.84 -58.46 2.61
CA GLU A 42 -5.02 -58.91 1.84
C GLU A 42 -6.41 -58.68 2.49
N GLU A 43 -7.58 -58.66 1.80
CA GLU A 43 -7.96 -58.73 0.36
C GLU A 43 -9.46 -58.32 0.17
N THR A 44 -9.91 -58.02 -1.07
CA THR A 44 -11.33 -57.93 -1.56
C THR A 44 -12.22 -56.78 -1.01
N ALA A 45 -13.37 -56.39 -1.62
CA ALA A 45 -14.10 -56.92 -2.77
C ALA A 45 -14.85 -55.84 -3.62
N GLN A 46 -14.81 -56.01 -4.95
CA GLN A 46 -15.83 -55.79 -6.01
C GLN A 46 -16.97 -54.73 -5.89
N GLY A 47 -17.24 -54.01 -7.01
CA GLY A 47 -18.39 -53.08 -7.13
C GLY A 47 -18.71 -52.50 -8.52
N SER A 48 -18.54 -53.25 -9.62
CA SER A 48 -18.98 -52.88 -11.00
C SER A 48 -20.48 -53.21 -11.23
N PRO A 49 -21.18 -52.86 -12.35
CA PRO A 49 -20.77 -52.33 -13.67
C PRO A 49 -21.59 -51.05 -14.09
N ALA A 50 -21.83 -50.60 -15.33
CA ALA A 50 -21.72 -51.18 -16.69
C ALA A 50 -21.75 -50.14 -17.85
N GLN A 51 -21.05 -50.44 -18.97
CA GLN A 51 -21.45 -50.31 -20.40
C GLN A 51 -21.89 -48.92 -20.99
N ALA A 52 -21.79 -48.63 -22.30
CA ALA A 52 -21.43 -49.46 -23.47
C ALA A 52 -20.60 -48.73 -24.57
N ALA A 53 -19.73 -49.54 -25.18
CA ALA A 53 -19.12 -49.51 -26.51
C ALA A 53 -19.61 -48.57 -27.64
N SER A 54 -18.65 -48.15 -28.50
CA SER A 54 -18.66 -48.52 -29.93
C SER A 54 -17.24 -48.52 -30.54
N SER A 55 -17.05 -49.15 -31.70
CA SER A 55 -15.83 -49.12 -32.53
C SER A 55 -16.19 -49.44 -33.99
N PRO A 56 -15.27 -49.23 -34.97
CA PRO A 56 -14.60 -50.42 -35.53
C PRO A 56 -13.13 -50.21 -35.97
N ARG A 57 -12.45 -51.31 -36.31
CA ARG A 57 -11.09 -51.37 -36.89
C ARG A 57 -11.10 -51.83 -38.35
N SER A 58 -10.19 -51.34 -39.19
CA SER A 58 -9.75 -51.95 -40.47
C SER A 58 -8.55 -51.18 -41.06
N LEU A 59 -7.54 -51.74 -41.75
CA LEU A 59 -6.77 -52.99 -41.61
C LEU A 59 -5.56 -52.98 -42.59
N LEU A 60 -4.56 -53.85 -42.33
CA LEU A 60 -3.40 -54.37 -43.12
C LEU A 60 -2.07 -54.18 -42.34
N ARG A 61 -1.31 -55.23 -41.92
CA ARG A 61 -0.62 -56.36 -42.61
C ARG A 61 0.64 -55.89 -43.37
N TRP A 62 1.84 -56.50 -43.33
CA TRP A 62 2.40 -57.78 -42.80
C TRP A 62 3.96 -57.61 -42.69
N SER A 63 4.82 -58.46 -42.08
CA SER A 63 4.72 -59.61 -41.15
C SER A 63 6.13 -59.98 -40.55
N VAL A 64 6.21 -61.02 -39.71
CA VAL A 64 7.40 -61.58 -39.01
C VAL A 64 8.41 -62.38 -39.88
N ALA A 65 9.65 -62.53 -39.36
CA ALA A 65 10.58 -63.70 -39.40
C ALA A 65 12.02 -63.45 -39.97
N PRO A 66 13.06 -64.23 -39.57
CA PRO A 66 14.48 -63.79 -39.61
C PRO A 66 15.50 -64.82 -40.20
N LEU A 67 16.80 -64.58 -39.92
CA LEU A 67 18.00 -65.45 -39.95
C LEU A 67 18.99 -65.40 -41.14
N ALA A 68 20.24 -65.14 -40.73
CA ALA A 68 21.58 -65.20 -41.35
C ALA A 68 21.91 -66.27 -42.42
N LEU A 69 22.92 -65.97 -43.25
CA LEU A 69 24.26 -66.60 -43.17
C LEU A 69 25.35 -65.73 -43.87
N ALA A 70 26.65 -66.10 -43.76
CA ALA A 70 27.81 -65.29 -44.17
C ALA A 70 28.68 -65.93 -45.28
N ALA A 71 29.55 -65.14 -45.94
CA ALA A 71 30.84 -65.61 -46.49
C ALA A 71 31.83 -64.48 -46.92
N VAL A 72 32.95 -64.36 -46.20
CA VAL A 72 34.36 -64.24 -46.66
C VAL A 72 34.69 -63.45 -47.96
N LEU A 73 35.49 -62.36 -47.87
CA LEU A 73 36.86 -62.32 -48.46
C LEU A 73 37.72 -61.11 -48.05
N ALA A 74 39.03 -61.35 -48.09
CA ALA A 74 40.18 -60.65 -47.53
C ALA A 74 40.60 -59.27 -48.13
N VAL A 75 41.27 -58.48 -47.27
CA VAL A 75 42.46 -57.61 -47.54
C VAL A 75 42.32 -56.41 -48.49
N SER A 76 42.39 -55.21 -47.91
CA SER A 76 43.64 -54.41 -47.96
C SER A 76 43.69 -53.43 -46.78
N ALA A 77 44.87 -53.24 -46.20
CA ALA A 77 45.11 -52.22 -45.18
C ALA A 77 45.89 -51.06 -45.83
N PRO A 78 45.55 -49.78 -45.57
CA PRO A 78 46.45 -48.70 -45.88
C PRO A 78 47.67 -48.76 -44.94
N GLU A 79 48.86 -48.50 -45.48
CA GLU A 79 50.09 -48.48 -44.69
C GLU A 79 50.03 -47.35 -43.66
N ALA A 80 50.21 -47.70 -42.38
CA ALA A 80 50.49 -46.71 -41.36
C ALA A 80 51.89 -46.15 -41.61
N ALA A 81 51.96 -44.93 -42.14
CA ALA A 81 53.21 -44.19 -42.25
C ALA A 81 53.77 -43.98 -40.84
N GLN A 82 54.77 -44.79 -40.46
CA GLN A 82 55.47 -44.64 -39.20
C GLN A 82 56.25 -43.33 -39.22
N ALA A 83 55.69 -42.28 -38.62
CA ALA A 83 56.43 -41.07 -38.29
C ALA A 83 57.63 -41.49 -37.43
N GLN A 84 58.83 -41.31 -37.95
CA GLN A 84 60.05 -41.71 -37.26
C GLN A 84 60.28 -40.74 -36.10
N ALA A 85 59.90 -41.16 -34.89
CA ALA A 85 60.03 -40.35 -33.68
C ALA A 85 61.49 -39.90 -33.50
N ILE A 86 61.73 -38.60 -33.72
CA ILE A 86 62.97 -37.94 -33.32
C ILE A 86 62.92 -37.88 -31.79
N PRO A 87 63.92 -38.39 -31.07
CA PRO A 87 63.91 -38.33 -29.61
C PRO A 87 63.98 -36.87 -29.16
N VAL A 88 63.02 -36.46 -28.33
CA VAL A 88 63.13 -35.19 -27.60
C VAL A 88 64.32 -35.30 -26.65
N GLU A 89 65.41 -34.59 -26.96
CA GLU A 89 66.52 -34.44 -26.03
C GLU A 89 66.12 -33.48 -24.90
N CYS A 90 65.31 -33.98 -23.96
CA CYS A 90 65.23 -33.39 -22.62
C CYS A 90 66.64 -33.43 -22.01
N THR A 91 67.37 -32.32 -22.09
CA THR A 91 68.75 -32.22 -21.62
C THR A 91 68.80 -32.31 -20.10
N VAL A 92 68.99 -33.53 -19.60
CA VAL A 92 69.28 -33.78 -18.18
C VAL A 92 70.76 -33.48 -17.95
N ASP A 93 71.05 -32.34 -17.33
CA ASP A 93 72.42 -31.96 -16.96
C ASP A 93 72.94 -32.87 -15.82
N ILE A 94 73.71 -33.88 -16.20
CA ILE A 94 74.28 -34.92 -15.33
C ILE A 94 75.76 -34.61 -15.05
N THR A 95 76.31 -34.71 -13.84
CA THR A 95 75.82 -35.14 -12.50
C THR A 95 76.83 -34.59 -11.46
N PRO A 96 76.57 -34.58 -10.13
CA PRO A 96 75.47 -35.22 -9.40
C PRO A 96 74.18 -34.39 -9.38
N ILE A 97 73.05 -35.10 -9.51
CA ILE A 97 71.70 -34.53 -9.35
C ILE A 97 71.52 -34.17 -7.86
N SER A 98 71.80 -32.92 -7.52
CA SER A 98 71.40 -32.34 -6.25
C SER A 98 69.92 -31.96 -6.28
N ALA A 99 69.32 -31.72 -5.09
CA ALA A 99 67.91 -31.35 -4.93
C ALA A 99 67.56 -29.91 -5.40
N ALA A 100 68.30 -29.38 -6.38
CA ALA A 100 68.17 -28.05 -6.96
C ALA A 100 68.34 -28.05 -8.50
N SER A 101 68.06 -29.19 -9.13
CA SER A 101 68.23 -29.42 -10.57
C SER A 101 66.94 -29.14 -11.36
N THR A 102 67.07 -28.41 -12.48
CA THR A 102 65.97 -28.12 -13.41
C THR A 102 66.11 -28.99 -14.65
N ILE A 103 65.06 -29.71 -15.05
CA ILE A 103 65.00 -30.37 -16.36
C ILE A 103 64.34 -29.40 -17.34
N THR A 104 65.06 -29.05 -18.40
CA THR A 104 64.51 -28.29 -19.53
C THR A 104 64.35 -29.23 -20.72
N CYS A 105 63.12 -29.37 -21.22
CA CYS A 105 62.80 -30.06 -22.46
C CYS A 105 62.45 -29.00 -23.52
N THR A 106 63.45 -28.61 -24.32
CA THR A 106 63.31 -27.71 -25.47
C THR A 106 63.58 -28.48 -26.76
N SER A 107 62.90 -28.13 -27.86
CA SER A 107 63.30 -28.61 -29.18
C SER A 107 64.06 -27.55 -29.96
N THR A 108 65.29 -27.86 -30.39
CA THR A 108 66.11 -26.96 -31.20
C THR A 108 65.68 -26.89 -32.69
N THR A 109 64.69 -27.70 -33.08
CA THR A 109 64.02 -27.68 -34.38
C THR A 109 62.53 -28.02 -34.21
N PRO A 110 61.58 -27.37 -34.92
CA PRO A 110 60.16 -27.74 -34.84
C PRO A 110 59.95 -29.23 -35.13
N ILE A 111 59.29 -29.94 -34.20
CA ILE A 111 59.04 -31.37 -34.32
C ILE A 111 57.72 -31.57 -35.07
N VAL A 112 57.81 -31.62 -36.39
CA VAL A 112 56.70 -31.94 -37.30
C VAL A 112 56.35 -33.44 -37.17
N GLY A 113 55.78 -33.83 -36.04
CA GLY A 113 55.42 -35.19 -35.68
C GLY A 113 55.04 -35.31 -34.20
N ALA A 114 53.95 -36.01 -33.92
CA ALA A 114 53.43 -36.14 -32.56
C ALA A 114 54.34 -36.98 -31.65
N VAL A 115 54.66 -36.44 -30.47
CA VAL A 115 55.39 -37.17 -29.41
C VAL A 115 54.42 -38.01 -28.59
N ASP A 116 54.65 -39.33 -28.50
CA ASP A 116 53.76 -40.27 -27.79
C ASP A 116 54.00 -40.27 -26.27
N GLY A 117 53.34 -39.34 -25.57
CA GLY A 117 53.23 -39.30 -24.10
C GLY A 117 54.51 -38.89 -23.36
N LEU A 118 54.64 -37.61 -23.02
CA LEU A 118 55.80 -37.13 -22.24
C LEU A 118 55.56 -37.29 -20.73
N THR A 119 56.20 -38.30 -20.12
CA THR A 119 56.17 -38.54 -18.67
C THR A 119 57.51 -38.20 -18.01
N ILE A 120 57.52 -37.30 -17.02
CA ILE A 120 58.73 -36.94 -16.26
C ILE A 120 58.59 -37.40 -14.79
N PRO A 121 59.42 -38.37 -14.33
CA PRO A 121 59.32 -38.95 -12.98
C PRO A 121 59.91 -38.05 -11.87
N SER A 122 59.55 -38.38 -10.63
CA SER A 122 59.55 -37.50 -9.46
C SER A 122 60.91 -37.18 -8.79
N THR A 123 61.93 -36.83 -9.57
CA THR A 123 63.27 -36.44 -9.07
C THR A 123 63.71 -34.99 -9.28
N PRO A 124 63.25 -34.21 -10.28
CA PRO A 124 63.80 -32.87 -10.52
C PRO A 124 63.17 -31.82 -9.59
N ALA A 125 63.98 -30.82 -9.22
CA ALA A 125 63.54 -29.68 -8.43
C ALA A 125 62.76 -28.65 -9.24
N SER A 126 62.87 -28.64 -10.57
CA SER A 126 61.96 -27.91 -11.46
C SER A 126 61.89 -28.58 -12.84
N ILE A 127 60.80 -28.35 -13.56
CA ILE A 127 60.55 -28.81 -14.93
C ILE A 127 60.18 -27.60 -15.78
N VAL A 128 60.81 -27.48 -16.96
CA VAL A 128 60.43 -26.54 -18.02
C VAL A 128 60.22 -27.33 -19.31
N VAL A 129 59.07 -27.15 -19.94
CA VAL A 129 58.73 -27.69 -21.28
C VAL A 129 58.50 -26.50 -22.19
N GLU A 130 59.26 -26.40 -23.29
CA GLU A 130 59.31 -25.23 -24.18
C GLU A 130 59.42 -25.64 -25.66
N ASP A 131 58.75 -24.88 -26.53
CA ASP A 131 58.79 -24.99 -28.00
C ASP A 131 58.49 -26.40 -28.56
N ILE A 132 57.27 -26.90 -28.32
CA ILE A 132 56.81 -28.22 -28.82
C ILE A 132 55.54 -28.10 -29.68
N GLU A 133 55.64 -28.50 -30.95
CA GLU A 133 54.55 -28.39 -31.94
C GLU A 133 53.35 -29.29 -31.60
N SER A 134 53.57 -30.56 -31.21
CA SER A 134 52.48 -31.41 -30.70
C SER A 134 52.92 -32.55 -29.78
N VAL A 135 52.06 -32.88 -28.81
CA VAL A 135 52.18 -34.04 -27.92
C VAL A 135 50.89 -34.85 -27.96
N THR A 136 50.95 -36.14 -28.23
CA THR A 136 49.77 -37.02 -28.38
C THR A 136 49.98 -38.31 -27.60
N GLY A 137 49.49 -38.38 -26.36
CA GLY A 137 49.54 -39.61 -25.56
C GLY A 137 48.54 -40.65 -26.09
N THR A 138 49.03 -41.64 -26.83
CA THR A 138 48.19 -42.61 -27.54
C THR A 138 47.42 -43.54 -26.60
N THR A 139 48.05 -43.91 -25.48
CA THR A 139 47.56 -44.91 -24.51
C THR A 139 47.50 -44.40 -23.06
N GLY A 140 47.92 -43.15 -22.82
CA GLY A 140 48.01 -42.53 -21.51
C GLY A 140 47.60 -41.05 -21.54
N ASP A 141 48.11 -40.27 -20.60
CA ASP A 141 48.00 -38.81 -20.64
C ASP A 141 48.89 -38.24 -21.76
N GLY A 142 48.55 -37.07 -22.29
CA GLY A 142 49.44 -36.36 -23.24
C GLY A 142 50.76 -35.96 -22.57
N LEU A 143 50.66 -35.29 -21.41
CA LEU A 143 51.79 -34.74 -20.67
C LEU A 143 51.63 -35.04 -19.16
N ASP A 144 52.51 -35.84 -18.57
CA ASP A 144 52.45 -36.26 -17.15
C ASP A 144 53.72 -35.83 -16.39
N LEU A 145 53.63 -34.67 -15.74
CA LEU A 145 54.74 -33.98 -15.08
C LEU A 145 54.68 -34.13 -13.56
N ARG A 146 55.72 -34.70 -12.95
CA ARG A 146 55.85 -34.83 -11.50
C ARG A 146 57.16 -34.23 -10.98
N SER A 147 57.07 -33.14 -10.23
CA SER A 147 58.22 -32.43 -9.62
C SER A 147 58.07 -32.26 -8.10
N SER A 148 59.12 -31.74 -7.46
CA SER A 148 59.11 -31.20 -6.10
C SER A 148 59.11 -29.67 -6.03
N GLY A 149 59.44 -28.96 -7.12
CA GLY A 149 59.37 -27.49 -7.22
C GLY A 149 58.59 -27.03 -8.46
N ASP A 150 59.13 -26.06 -9.20
CA ASP A 150 58.37 -25.37 -10.25
C ASP A 150 58.09 -26.27 -11.47
N ILE A 151 56.88 -26.20 -12.02
CA ILE A 151 56.53 -26.85 -13.30
C ILE A 151 56.07 -25.77 -14.27
N THR A 152 56.81 -25.55 -15.35
CA THR A 152 56.48 -24.59 -16.41
C THR A 152 56.27 -25.33 -17.73
N VAL A 153 55.17 -25.03 -18.42
CA VAL A 153 54.85 -25.50 -19.77
C VAL A 153 54.54 -24.26 -20.61
N ASN A 154 55.48 -23.87 -21.46
CA ASN A 154 55.36 -22.74 -22.37
C ASN A 154 55.34 -23.25 -23.81
N ALA A 155 54.66 -22.53 -24.71
CA ALA A 155 54.75 -22.73 -26.15
C ALA A 155 54.60 -24.19 -26.63
N VAL A 156 53.55 -24.87 -26.15
CA VAL A 156 53.09 -26.14 -26.73
C VAL A 156 51.84 -25.85 -27.57
N ASP A 157 51.86 -26.21 -28.86
CA ASP A 157 50.77 -25.88 -29.78
C ASP A 157 49.56 -26.80 -29.57
N THR A 158 49.67 -28.10 -29.85
CA THR A 158 48.55 -29.05 -29.68
C THR A 158 48.87 -30.18 -28.70
N ILE A 159 48.01 -30.38 -27.70
CA ILE A 159 48.13 -31.48 -26.72
C ILE A 159 46.92 -32.39 -26.82
N THR A 160 47.14 -33.68 -27.06
CA THR A 160 46.08 -34.69 -27.17
C THR A 160 46.32 -35.87 -26.23
N GLY A 161 45.36 -36.19 -25.36
CA GLY A 161 45.36 -37.42 -24.55
C GLY A 161 44.28 -38.40 -25.02
N THR A 162 44.62 -39.39 -25.85
CA THR A 162 43.61 -40.32 -26.42
C THR A 162 43.25 -41.50 -25.51
N GLY A 163 43.89 -41.63 -24.34
CA GLY A 163 43.51 -42.60 -23.29
C GLY A 163 43.38 -42.01 -21.88
N GLY A 164 44.15 -40.97 -21.58
CA GLY A 164 44.23 -40.32 -20.26
C GLY A 164 43.76 -38.87 -20.27
N LEU A 165 44.45 -38.07 -19.45
CA LEU A 165 44.32 -36.61 -19.34
C LEU A 165 45.02 -35.91 -20.52
N GLY A 166 44.72 -34.63 -20.76
CA GLY A 166 45.53 -33.81 -21.65
C GLY A 166 46.88 -33.48 -21.00
N ILE A 167 46.82 -32.73 -19.89
CA ILE A 167 47.95 -32.44 -19.01
C ILE A 167 47.65 -32.91 -17.59
N ARG A 168 48.59 -33.64 -16.98
CA ARG A 168 48.71 -33.85 -15.54
C ARG A 168 49.96 -33.12 -15.03
N ALA A 169 49.79 -32.14 -14.16
CA ALA A 169 50.88 -31.48 -13.44
C ALA A 169 50.67 -31.70 -11.94
N ASN A 170 51.45 -32.61 -11.33
CA ASN A 170 51.31 -32.96 -9.92
C ASN A 170 52.63 -32.70 -9.16
N ARG A 171 52.59 -31.89 -8.10
CA ARG A 171 53.79 -31.54 -7.33
C ARG A 171 53.77 -32.10 -5.92
N THR A 172 54.78 -32.91 -5.63
CA THR A 172 54.75 -33.89 -4.53
C THR A 172 55.12 -33.36 -3.14
N ARG A 173 55.74 -32.17 -3.01
CA ARG A 173 55.85 -31.29 -1.80
C ARG A 173 56.81 -30.12 -2.08
N GLY A 174 56.37 -28.86 -1.87
CA GLY A 174 57.24 -27.68 -1.99
C GLY A 174 56.50 -26.33 -1.87
N PRO A 175 57.19 -25.18 -2.02
CA PRO A 175 56.58 -23.84 -1.97
C PRO A 175 56.46 -23.12 -3.34
N GLY A 176 57.04 -23.65 -4.42
CA GLY A 176 57.03 -23.03 -5.77
C GLY A 176 55.66 -23.02 -6.46
N SER A 177 55.64 -23.06 -7.80
CA SER A 177 54.47 -22.83 -8.65
C SER A 177 54.25 -23.86 -9.76
N ILE A 178 53.08 -23.82 -10.40
CA ILE A 178 52.79 -24.48 -11.68
C ILE A 178 52.36 -23.39 -12.67
N SER A 179 52.93 -23.37 -13.87
CA SER A 179 52.59 -22.43 -14.95
C SER A 179 52.39 -23.19 -16.25
N ILE A 180 51.24 -23.00 -16.90
CA ILE A 180 50.92 -23.56 -18.23
C ILE A 180 50.49 -22.36 -19.09
N GLN A 181 51.19 -22.06 -20.18
CA GLN A 181 51.00 -20.87 -21.01
C GLN A 181 50.88 -21.22 -22.49
N GLY A 182 50.03 -20.49 -23.22
CA GLY A 182 49.83 -20.69 -24.66
C GLY A 182 51.02 -20.24 -25.51
N SER A 183 51.19 -20.84 -26.70
CA SER A 183 52.21 -20.47 -27.68
C SER A 183 51.95 -19.14 -28.41
N GLY A 184 50.73 -18.62 -28.33
CA GLY A 184 50.25 -17.56 -29.23
C GLY A 184 49.82 -18.07 -30.61
N LEU A 185 49.79 -19.39 -30.81
CA LEU A 185 49.27 -20.07 -31.99
C LEU A 185 48.03 -20.93 -31.62
N VAL A 186 47.35 -21.44 -32.65
CA VAL A 186 45.90 -21.76 -32.63
C VAL A 186 45.58 -23.17 -32.09
N GLY A 187 46.57 -23.90 -31.60
CA GLY A 187 46.38 -25.27 -31.12
C GLY A 187 45.58 -25.36 -29.82
N GLY A 188 44.90 -26.50 -29.64
CA GLY A 188 44.02 -26.77 -28.51
C GLY A 188 44.48 -27.95 -27.65
N ILE A 189 43.85 -28.11 -26.49
CA ILE A 189 44.07 -29.24 -25.57
C ILE A 189 42.86 -30.17 -25.66
N SER A 190 43.06 -31.41 -26.11
CA SER A 190 42.01 -32.41 -26.28
C SER A 190 42.29 -33.65 -25.41
N ALA A 191 41.30 -34.17 -24.68
CA ALA A 191 41.45 -35.34 -23.83
C ALA A 191 40.25 -36.28 -23.86
N GLN A 192 40.45 -37.57 -23.55
CA GLN A 192 39.34 -38.47 -23.23
C GLN A 192 38.86 -38.27 -21.79
N GLN A 193 39.79 -38.10 -20.84
CA GLN A 193 39.49 -37.76 -19.44
C GLN A 193 39.56 -36.24 -19.26
N THR A 194 39.89 -35.74 -18.06
CA THR A 194 40.00 -34.30 -17.81
C THR A 194 41.11 -33.65 -18.66
N ALA A 195 40.86 -32.48 -19.24
CA ALA A 195 41.81 -31.86 -20.18
C ALA A 195 43.05 -31.29 -19.48
N ILE A 196 42.89 -30.59 -18.34
CA ILE A 196 44.00 -30.17 -17.48
C ILE A 196 43.72 -30.55 -16.03
N PHE A 197 44.65 -31.26 -15.40
CA PHE A 197 44.68 -31.54 -13.96
C PHE A 197 45.95 -30.99 -13.33
N ALA A 198 45.83 -30.01 -12.43
CA ALA A 198 46.94 -29.39 -11.72
C ALA A 198 46.77 -29.52 -10.19
N ASP A 199 47.79 -30.01 -9.49
CA ASP A 199 47.78 -30.26 -8.05
C ASP A 199 49.13 -29.87 -7.42
N GLY A 200 49.12 -28.90 -6.50
CA GLY A 200 50.33 -28.44 -5.83
C GLY A 200 50.09 -27.35 -4.78
N SER A 201 50.84 -27.41 -3.67
CA SER A 201 50.76 -26.50 -2.51
C SER A 201 51.31 -25.08 -2.71
N GLY A 202 51.09 -24.45 -3.87
CA GLY A 202 51.58 -23.11 -4.22
C GLY A 202 50.97 -22.64 -5.55
N ASN A 203 51.30 -21.45 -6.01
CA ASN A 203 50.50 -20.78 -7.05
C ASN A 203 50.41 -21.58 -8.36
N ILE A 204 49.19 -21.71 -8.91
CA ILE A 204 48.91 -22.44 -10.16
C ILE A 204 48.33 -21.46 -11.18
N ASN A 205 49.00 -21.29 -12.31
CA ASN A 205 48.61 -20.36 -13.36
C ASN A 205 48.43 -21.11 -14.69
N ILE A 206 47.23 -21.00 -15.27
CA ILE A 206 46.84 -21.63 -16.54
C ILE A 206 46.46 -20.53 -17.53
N GLY A 207 47.10 -20.51 -18.70
CA GLY A 207 47.11 -19.39 -19.65
C GLY A 207 48.07 -18.28 -19.25
N GLY A 208 47.87 -17.67 -18.07
CA GLY A 208 48.72 -16.58 -17.59
C GLY A 208 48.75 -15.39 -18.54
N VAL A 209 49.92 -15.11 -19.14
CA VAL A 209 50.13 -13.97 -20.04
C VAL A 209 49.61 -14.25 -21.46
N THR A 210 49.66 -15.51 -21.91
CA THR A 210 49.20 -15.95 -23.24
C THR A 210 48.04 -16.92 -23.09
N PRO A 211 46.78 -16.46 -23.27
CA PRO A 211 45.59 -17.29 -23.06
C PRO A 211 45.63 -18.59 -23.87
N LEU A 212 45.13 -19.68 -23.29
CA LEU A 212 45.08 -20.97 -23.99
C LEU A 212 44.04 -20.97 -25.13
N GLY A 213 44.28 -21.79 -26.17
CA GLY A 213 43.29 -22.08 -27.22
C GLY A 213 42.08 -22.87 -26.70
N ASP A 214 41.34 -23.52 -27.61
CA ASP A 214 40.19 -24.34 -27.23
C ASP A 214 40.60 -25.54 -26.37
N ILE A 215 39.78 -25.86 -25.36
CA ILE A 215 40.00 -26.96 -24.42
C ILE A 215 38.82 -27.91 -24.50
N THR A 216 39.07 -29.18 -24.84
CA THR A 216 38.03 -30.21 -25.02
C THR A 216 38.35 -31.45 -24.20
N SER A 217 37.39 -31.95 -23.44
CA SER A 217 37.42 -33.27 -22.79
C SER A 217 36.19 -34.08 -23.15
N ALA A 218 36.37 -35.32 -23.62
CA ALA A 218 35.26 -36.13 -24.15
C ALA A 218 34.41 -36.81 -23.06
N GLY A 219 34.99 -37.11 -21.89
CA GLY A 219 34.31 -37.77 -20.77
C GLY A 219 34.82 -37.39 -19.37
N GLY A 220 35.70 -36.40 -19.27
CA GLY A 220 36.15 -35.80 -18.00
C GLY A 220 35.90 -34.31 -17.94
N ASP A 221 36.30 -33.68 -16.84
CA ASP A 221 36.13 -32.24 -16.63
C ASP A 221 37.03 -31.41 -17.58
N GLY A 222 36.83 -30.10 -17.72
CA GLY A 222 37.73 -29.27 -18.52
C GLY A 222 39.05 -29.01 -17.79
N ILE A 223 39.02 -28.09 -16.84
CA ILE A 223 40.16 -27.71 -16.00
C ILE A 223 39.88 -28.07 -14.54
N VAL A 224 40.82 -28.74 -13.88
CA VAL A 224 40.76 -29.08 -12.45
C VAL A 224 42.04 -28.61 -11.74
N ILE A 225 41.90 -27.77 -10.71
CA ILE A 225 43.01 -27.20 -9.92
C ILE A 225 42.82 -27.50 -8.44
N PHE A 226 43.86 -28.01 -7.79
CA PHE A 226 43.98 -28.13 -6.34
C PHE A 226 45.24 -27.40 -5.83
N THR A 227 45.07 -26.40 -4.97
CA THR A 227 46.18 -25.64 -4.37
C THR A 227 45.84 -25.08 -2.98
N ILE A 228 46.88 -24.51 -2.36
CA ILE A 228 46.84 -23.70 -1.13
C ILE A 228 47.17 -22.24 -1.44
N GLY A 229 47.97 -21.97 -2.49
CA GLY A 229 48.27 -20.62 -2.99
C GLY A 229 47.27 -20.15 -4.04
N ASP A 230 47.62 -19.13 -4.80
CA ASP A 230 46.71 -18.50 -5.77
C ASP A 230 46.47 -19.39 -7.00
N ALA A 231 45.29 -19.29 -7.62
CA ALA A 231 44.91 -20.03 -8.82
C ALA A 231 44.40 -19.09 -9.92
N THR A 232 45.14 -18.98 -11.02
CA THR A 232 44.75 -18.18 -12.20
C THR A 232 44.38 -19.10 -13.36
N VAL A 233 43.27 -18.81 -14.04
CA VAL A 233 42.84 -19.47 -15.28
C VAL A 233 42.51 -18.41 -16.32
N ASN A 234 43.15 -18.47 -17.49
CA ASN A 234 42.98 -17.54 -18.59
C ASN A 234 42.89 -18.32 -19.92
N THR A 235 41.68 -18.54 -20.41
CA THR A 235 41.45 -19.16 -21.73
C THR A 235 41.07 -18.11 -22.74
N GLY A 236 41.64 -18.17 -23.94
CA GLY A 236 41.24 -17.37 -25.10
C GLY A 236 40.24 -18.11 -25.99
N GLY A 237 40.33 -19.45 -26.02
CA GLY A 237 39.34 -20.33 -26.65
C GLY A 237 38.19 -20.73 -25.73
N SER A 238 37.30 -21.57 -26.25
CA SER A 238 36.16 -22.15 -25.56
C SER A 238 36.54 -23.43 -24.80
N ILE A 239 35.79 -23.78 -23.76
CA ILE A 239 35.95 -24.99 -22.97
C ILE A 239 34.74 -25.92 -23.19
N VAL A 240 34.96 -27.14 -23.67
CA VAL A 240 33.93 -28.16 -23.88
C VAL A 240 34.24 -29.39 -23.03
N ALA A 241 33.49 -29.59 -21.94
CA ALA A 241 33.74 -30.65 -20.97
C ALA A 241 32.63 -31.71 -20.96
N GLY A 242 32.95 -32.93 -21.37
CA GLY A 242 32.03 -34.08 -21.35
C GLY A 242 31.73 -34.63 -19.95
N GLY A 243 32.59 -34.30 -18.98
CA GLY A 243 32.41 -34.61 -17.56
C GLY A 243 31.49 -33.63 -16.84
N GLY A 244 31.63 -33.61 -15.51
CA GLY A 244 30.73 -32.84 -14.64
C GLY A 244 31.05 -31.35 -14.58
N ARG A 245 32.29 -30.93 -14.83
CA ARG A 245 32.73 -29.54 -14.57
C ARG A 245 33.49 -28.95 -15.77
N GLY A 246 33.13 -27.73 -16.17
CA GLY A 246 33.94 -26.96 -17.14
C GLY A 246 35.26 -26.52 -16.52
N ILE A 247 35.18 -25.69 -15.48
CA ILE A 247 36.32 -25.32 -14.62
C ILE A 247 36.00 -25.71 -13.17
N SER A 248 36.96 -26.29 -12.46
CA SER A 248 36.87 -26.66 -11.05
C SER A 248 38.13 -26.25 -10.29
N VAL A 249 38.08 -25.21 -9.48
CA VAL A 249 39.22 -24.71 -8.69
C VAL A 249 38.99 -24.95 -7.20
N ARG A 250 40.03 -25.36 -6.48
CA ARG A 250 40.06 -25.37 -5.01
C ARG A 250 41.38 -24.79 -4.52
N ALA A 251 41.35 -23.56 -3.99
CA ALA A 251 42.56 -22.81 -3.62
C ALA A 251 42.51 -22.35 -2.16
N THR A 252 42.95 -23.22 -1.25
CA THR A 252 42.56 -23.24 0.17
C THR A 252 42.82 -21.93 0.94
N ASP A 253 43.90 -21.22 0.64
CA ASP A 253 44.31 -19.97 1.33
C ASP A 253 44.67 -18.85 0.33
N GLY A 254 44.44 -19.06 -0.96
CA GLY A 254 44.83 -18.15 -2.05
C GLY A 254 43.64 -17.50 -2.75
N ASN A 255 43.97 -16.57 -3.65
CA ASN A 255 43.02 -15.90 -4.51
C ASN A 255 42.77 -16.69 -5.80
N VAL A 256 41.57 -16.57 -6.37
CA VAL A 256 41.19 -17.27 -7.61
C VAL A 256 40.76 -16.28 -8.67
N ASP A 257 41.50 -16.19 -9.77
CA ASP A 257 41.20 -15.31 -10.90
C ASP A 257 40.91 -16.16 -12.16
N ILE A 258 39.66 -16.19 -12.60
CA ILE A 258 39.22 -16.95 -13.79
C ILE A 258 38.78 -15.98 -14.88
N THR A 259 39.30 -16.14 -16.09
CA THR A 259 38.88 -15.41 -17.30
C THR A 259 38.70 -16.39 -18.47
N THR A 260 37.58 -16.27 -19.20
CA THR A 260 37.32 -17.06 -20.41
C THR A 260 37.01 -16.17 -21.62
N GLY A 261 37.66 -16.47 -22.75
CA GLY A 261 37.55 -15.78 -24.04
C GLY A 261 36.51 -16.37 -24.99
N GLY A 262 35.91 -17.51 -24.62
CA GLY A 262 34.82 -18.16 -25.33
C GLY A 262 33.88 -18.92 -24.37
N ASP A 263 32.99 -19.73 -24.95
CA ASP A 263 31.97 -20.48 -24.22
C ASP A 263 32.56 -21.46 -23.18
N VAL A 264 31.82 -21.74 -22.11
CA VAL A 264 32.05 -22.89 -21.24
C VAL A 264 30.84 -23.81 -21.33
N VAL A 265 31.04 -24.96 -21.97
CA VAL A 265 29.98 -25.92 -22.30
C VAL A 265 30.22 -27.25 -21.58
N THR A 266 29.30 -27.67 -20.72
CA THR A 266 29.30 -29.07 -20.23
C THR A 266 28.43 -29.96 -21.13
N THR A 267 28.81 -31.21 -21.36
CA THR A 267 28.02 -32.18 -22.14
C THR A 267 27.65 -33.45 -21.37
N SER A 268 27.87 -33.48 -20.05
CA SER A 268 27.37 -34.56 -19.19
C SER A 268 25.83 -34.54 -19.11
N THR A 269 25.24 -35.73 -18.92
CA THR A 269 23.81 -35.92 -18.62
C THR A 269 23.51 -36.05 -17.12
N SER A 270 24.53 -36.01 -16.25
CA SER A 270 24.39 -35.99 -14.79
C SER A 270 24.22 -34.56 -14.25
N PHE A 271 24.34 -34.38 -12.93
CA PHE A 271 24.68 -33.08 -12.36
C PHE A 271 25.97 -32.55 -12.98
N SER A 272 26.01 -31.27 -13.31
CA SER A 272 27.16 -30.59 -13.89
C SER A 272 27.22 -29.10 -13.52
N THR A 273 28.38 -28.48 -13.68
CA THR A 273 28.59 -27.05 -13.38
C THR A 273 29.54 -26.43 -14.41
N SER A 274 29.24 -25.24 -14.94
CA SER A 274 30.17 -24.57 -15.88
C SER A 274 31.45 -24.13 -15.16
N ILE A 275 31.35 -23.39 -14.05
CA ILE A 275 32.49 -23.00 -13.21
C ILE A 275 32.18 -23.30 -11.74
N ARG A 276 33.09 -24.02 -11.07
CA ARG A 276 33.06 -24.23 -9.62
C ARG A 276 34.33 -23.73 -8.94
N VAL A 277 34.17 -23.02 -7.82
CA VAL A 277 35.29 -22.67 -6.93
C VAL A 277 34.96 -23.11 -5.49
N ASP A 278 35.88 -23.86 -4.88
CA ASP A 278 35.77 -24.41 -3.54
C ASP A 278 36.81 -23.76 -2.60
N GLY A 279 36.36 -23.08 -1.55
CA GLY A 279 37.17 -22.70 -0.39
C GLY A 279 38.39 -21.80 -0.63
N SER A 280 38.17 -20.57 -1.08
CA SER A 280 39.22 -19.59 -1.41
C SER A 280 39.13 -18.28 -0.63
N ARG A 281 40.05 -17.33 -0.90
CA ARG A 281 40.07 -15.99 -0.31
C ARG A 281 39.30 -14.96 -1.14
N ASP A 282 39.98 -14.18 -1.99
CA ASP A 282 39.29 -13.39 -3.01
C ASP A 282 38.98 -14.27 -4.24
N VAL A 283 37.88 -14.01 -4.94
CA VAL A 283 37.49 -14.69 -6.19
C VAL A 283 37.09 -13.65 -7.23
N THR A 284 37.80 -13.62 -8.35
CA THR A 284 37.43 -12.87 -9.56
C THR A 284 37.04 -13.86 -10.66
N ILE A 285 35.86 -13.68 -11.27
CA ILE A 285 35.43 -14.46 -12.44
C ILE A 285 34.98 -13.49 -13.54
N ASN A 286 35.61 -13.55 -14.71
CA ASN A 286 35.20 -12.82 -15.90
C ASN A 286 34.89 -13.77 -17.07
N THR A 287 33.62 -13.87 -17.43
CA THR A 287 33.10 -14.75 -18.48
C THR A 287 32.27 -13.95 -19.50
N THR A 288 32.67 -12.71 -19.77
CA THR A 288 31.94 -11.77 -20.65
C THR A 288 32.07 -12.04 -22.15
N ALA A 289 32.97 -12.94 -22.56
CA ALA A 289 33.26 -13.21 -23.98
C ALA A 289 32.57 -14.46 -24.57
N GLY A 290 31.78 -15.20 -23.77
CA GLY A 290 31.08 -16.41 -24.24
C GLY A 290 29.94 -16.84 -23.31
N GLU A 291 29.22 -17.90 -23.69
CA GLU A 291 28.08 -18.43 -22.94
C GLU A 291 28.49 -19.52 -21.94
N LEU A 292 27.93 -19.48 -20.72
CA LEU A 292 28.03 -20.58 -19.74
C LEU A 292 26.79 -21.48 -19.85
N ARG A 293 26.92 -22.73 -20.32
CA ARG A 293 25.76 -23.60 -20.57
C ARG A 293 26.02 -25.11 -20.53
N SER A 294 24.94 -25.88 -20.42
CA SER A 294 24.94 -27.31 -20.73
C SER A 294 24.43 -27.57 -22.15
N ALA A 295 25.08 -28.51 -22.85
CA ALA A 295 24.60 -29.07 -24.11
C ALA A 295 23.54 -30.17 -23.93
N THR A 296 23.17 -30.52 -22.69
CA THR A 296 22.18 -31.58 -22.39
C THR A 296 21.08 -31.11 -21.45
N ARG A 297 20.05 -31.95 -21.28
CA ARG A 297 18.96 -31.76 -20.31
C ARG A 297 19.28 -32.31 -18.91
N GLY A 298 20.56 -32.58 -18.61
CA GLY A 298 21.01 -32.90 -17.26
C GLY A 298 20.82 -31.72 -16.30
N SER A 299 20.97 -31.99 -15.01
CA SER A 299 20.99 -30.92 -13.99
C SER A 299 22.27 -30.10 -14.16
N HIS A 300 22.16 -28.78 -14.31
CA HIS A 300 23.28 -27.90 -14.60
C HIS A 300 23.14 -26.58 -13.85
N ASP A 301 24.23 -26.19 -13.20
CA ASP A 301 24.43 -24.88 -12.60
C ASP A 301 25.50 -24.10 -13.38
N GLY A 302 25.37 -22.78 -13.48
CA GLY A 302 26.35 -21.95 -14.22
C GLY A 302 27.63 -21.75 -13.42
N ILE A 303 27.61 -20.80 -12.48
CA ILE A 303 28.72 -20.53 -11.56
C ILE A 303 28.31 -20.96 -10.15
N VAL A 304 29.11 -21.83 -9.50
CA VAL A 304 28.90 -22.23 -8.10
C VAL A 304 30.16 -21.98 -7.27
N LEU A 305 30.01 -21.17 -6.23
CA LEU A 305 31.03 -20.94 -5.22
C LEU A 305 30.56 -21.58 -3.91
N ASP A 306 31.42 -22.36 -3.24
CA ASP A 306 31.13 -23.00 -1.95
C ASP A 306 32.32 -22.87 -0.96
N ASP A 307 32.05 -23.00 0.34
CA ASP A 307 33.02 -23.06 1.45
C ASP A 307 34.06 -21.91 1.55
N MET A 308 33.77 -20.73 0.99
CA MET A 308 34.69 -19.58 0.96
C MET A 308 35.20 -19.14 2.35
N ASN A 309 36.53 -18.99 2.47
CA ASN A 309 37.22 -18.77 3.73
C ASN A 309 37.22 -17.30 4.18
N SER A 310 37.79 -16.39 3.37
CA SER A 310 37.79 -14.94 3.66
C SER A 310 38.35 -14.10 2.50
N GLY A 311 37.51 -13.27 1.90
CA GLY A 311 37.91 -12.30 0.87
C GLY A 311 36.69 -11.83 0.06
N ASN A 312 36.91 -10.99 -0.93
CA ASN A 312 35.86 -10.41 -1.77
C ASN A 312 35.54 -11.33 -2.96
N VAL A 313 34.28 -11.33 -3.38
CA VAL A 313 33.82 -12.04 -4.59
C VAL A 313 33.45 -10.98 -5.63
N SER A 314 33.99 -11.12 -6.84
CA SER A 314 33.63 -10.32 -8.01
C SER A 314 33.36 -11.26 -9.18
N ILE A 315 32.14 -11.23 -9.72
CA ILE A 315 31.73 -12.03 -10.88
C ILE A 315 31.21 -11.07 -11.94
N THR A 316 31.77 -11.11 -13.14
CA THR A 316 31.28 -10.41 -14.33
C THR A 316 31.04 -11.45 -15.43
N THR A 317 29.84 -11.52 -16.00
CA THR A 317 29.48 -12.63 -16.91
C THR A 317 28.58 -12.19 -18.06
N GLY A 318 28.71 -12.87 -19.20
CA GLY A 318 27.83 -12.75 -20.37
C GLY A 318 26.56 -13.60 -20.22
N ASP A 319 26.15 -14.27 -21.30
CA ASP A 319 24.99 -15.17 -21.28
C ASP A 319 25.23 -16.41 -20.39
N ILE A 320 24.21 -16.79 -19.63
CA ILE A 320 24.17 -18.03 -18.84
C ILE A 320 22.89 -18.78 -19.21
N THR A 321 22.99 -20.05 -19.65
CA THR A 321 21.84 -20.90 -19.97
C THR A 321 21.92 -22.23 -19.20
N THR A 322 21.20 -22.34 -18.09
CA THR A 322 21.28 -23.48 -17.16
C THR A 322 19.91 -24.14 -16.90
N THR A 323 19.92 -25.33 -16.31
CA THR A 323 18.68 -26.09 -16.03
C THR A 323 18.28 -26.07 -14.55
N VAL A 324 19.13 -25.57 -13.67
CA VAL A 324 18.84 -25.37 -12.24
C VAL A 324 19.18 -23.93 -11.85
N ASP A 325 20.39 -23.65 -11.36
CA ASP A 325 20.76 -22.30 -10.91
C ASP A 325 21.69 -21.60 -11.92
N GLY A 326 21.57 -20.28 -12.08
CA GLY A 326 22.45 -19.50 -12.95
C GLY A 326 23.78 -19.20 -12.27
N LEU A 327 23.70 -18.48 -11.17
CA LEU A 327 24.84 -18.07 -10.35
C LEU A 327 24.52 -18.31 -8.87
N ARG A 328 25.42 -19.01 -8.18
CA ARG A 328 25.34 -19.30 -6.74
C ARG A 328 26.61 -18.84 -6.04
N ALA A 329 26.55 -17.66 -5.43
CA ALA A 329 27.58 -17.13 -4.55
C ALA A 329 27.37 -17.64 -3.10
N PRO A 330 28.43 -17.84 -2.31
CA PRO A 330 28.35 -18.49 -1.01
C PRO A 330 28.13 -17.46 0.10
N LEU A 331 27.80 -17.91 1.32
CA LEU A 331 27.82 -17.04 2.49
C LEU A 331 29.26 -16.65 2.84
N VAL A 332 29.72 -15.50 2.34
CA VAL A 332 31.06 -14.99 2.64
C VAL A 332 31.13 -14.47 4.07
N ALA A 333 32.21 -14.80 4.79
CA ALA A 333 32.43 -14.38 6.17
C ALA A 333 32.44 -12.84 6.35
N ASN A 334 32.23 -12.40 7.61
CA ASN A 334 31.97 -11.01 7.99
C ASN A 334 32.89 -9.95 7.33
N ARG A 335 32.28 -8.82 6.95
CA ARG A 335 32.88 -7.60 6.33
C ARG A 335 33.36 -7.68 4.88
N ASN A 336 33.22 -8.81 4.19
CA ASN A 336 33.66 -8.93 2.80
C ASN A 336 32.61 -8.40 1.79
N THR A 337 33.07 -8.02 0.60
CA THR A 337 32.22 -7.54 -0.51
C THR A 337 31.87 -8.69 -1.45
N VAL A 338 30.63 -8.74 -1.93
CA VAL A 338 30.20 -9.61 -3.03
C VAL A 338 29.62 -8.71 -4.13
N ALA A 339 30.22 -8.73 -5.32
CA ALA A 339 29.76 -7.99 -6.49
C ALA A 339 29.47 -8.96 -7.64
N ILE A 340 28.26 -8.90 -8.16
CA ILE A 340 27.77 -9.72 -9.27
C ILE A 340 27.27 -8.78 -10.36
N ASP A 341 27.89 -8.82 -11.54
CA ASP A 341 27.49 -8.08 -12.74
C ASP A 341 27.19 -9.09 -13.87
N THR A 342 25.91 -9.21 -14.20
CA THR A 342 25.42 -10.02 -15.34
C THR A 342 24.99 -9.13 -16.51
N THR A 343 25.28 -7.83 -16.48
CA THR A 343 24.73 -6.84 -17.43
C THR A 343 25.32 -6.91 -18.84
N ALA A 344 26.30 -7.79 -19.07
CA ALA A 344 26.85 -8.10 -20.39
C ALA A 344 26.04 -9.16 -21.16
N GLY A 345 25.05 -9.83 -20.55
CA GLY A 345 24.25 -10.87 -21.20
C GLY A 345 22.92 -11.17 -20.52
N THR A 346 22.36 -12.35 -20.79
CA THR A 346 21.08 -12.82 -20.24
C THR A 346 21.29 -14.04 -19.34
N VAL A 347 20.62 -14.08 -18.19
CA VAL A 347 20.60 -15.26 -17.31
C VAL A 347 19.30 -16.04 -17.53
N ARG A 348 19.38 -17.22 -18.17
CA ARG A 348 18.26 -18.12 -18.46
C ARG A 348 18.41 -19.40 -17.65
N THR A 349 17.48 -19.68 -16.72
CA THR A 349 17.67 -20.78 -15.75
C THR A 349 16.38 -21.54 -15.46
N GLY A 350 16.50 -22.75 -14.90
CA GLY A 350 15.34 -23.59 -14.59
C GLY A 350 14.68 -23.26 -13.24
N ARG A 351 15.46 -22.79 -12.26
CA ARG A 351 15.05 -22.70 -10.83
C ARG A 351 15.46 -21.38 -10.17
N THR A 352 16.71 -20.97 -10.29
CA THR A 352 17.20 -19.72 -9.66
C THR A 352 18.05 -18.93 -10.64
N GLY A 353 17.80 -17.64 -10.81
CA GLY A 353 18.67 -16.78 -11.63
C GLY A 353 19.99 -16.50 -10.91
N ILE A 354 19.92 -15.64 -9.90
CA ILE A 354 21.04 -15.27 -9.01
C ILE A 354 20.67 -15.65 -7.57
N LEU A 355 21.54 -16.42 -6.92
CA LEU A 355 21.47 -16.84 -5.53
C LEU A 355 22.72 -16.34 -4.79
N ALA A 356 22.56 -15.36 -3.90
CA ALA A 356 23.69 -14.68 -3.26
C ALA A 356 23.50 -14.49 -1.75
N PHE A 357 24.58 -14.70 -0.99
CA PHE A 357 24.61 -14.57 0.46
C PHE A 357 25.79 -13.68 0.90
N GLY A 358 25.51 -12.57 1.57
CA GLY A 358 26.52 -11.68 2.16
C GLY A 358 26.61 -11.82 3.68
N GLY A 359 27.80 -11.58 4.22
CA GLY A 359 27.97 -11.34 5.66
C GLY A 359 27.55 -9.92 6.05
N SER A 360 28.24 -9.35 7.04
CA SER A 360 28.11 -7.93 7.44
C SER A 360 28.84 -6.94 6.51
N GLY A 361 28.82 -7.20 5.20
CA GLY A 361 29.53 -6.42 4.17
C GLY A 361 28.55 -5.88 3.12
N THR A 362 29.05 -5.55 1.92
CA THR A 362 28.17 -5.09 0.81
C THR A 362 27.96 -6.21 -0.20
N LEU A 363 26.70 -6.49 -0.53
CA LEU A 363 26.28 -7.36 -1.62
C LEU A 363 25.68 -6.50 -2.72
N THR A 364 26.33 -6.45 -3.88
CA THR A 364 25.89 -5.70 -5.07
C THR A 364 25.54 -6.68 -6.19
N ILE A 365 24.37 -6.50 -6.80
CA ILE A 365 23.86 -7.31 -7.91
C ILE A 365 23.38 -6.35 -9.01
N ASP A 366 24.18 -6.17 -10.05
CA ASP A 366 23.82 -5.49 -11.29
C ASP A 366 23.41 -6.55 -12.33
N THR A 367 22.23 -6.40 -12.95
CA THR A 367 21.73 -7.37 -13.95
C THR A 367 20.96 -6.74 -15.10
N ALA A 368 21.03 -7.40 -16.26
CA ALA A 368 20.11 -7.22 -17.38
C ALA A 368 18.97 -8.27 -17.28
N ASP A 369 18.58 -8.92 -18.38
CA ASP A 369 17.50 -9.90 -18.39
C ASP A 369 17.82 -11.14 -17.52
N ILE A 370 16.90 -11.48 -16.61
CA ILE A 370 16.85 -12.78 -15.93
C ILE A 370 15.51 -13.45 -16.25
N ILE A 371 15.56 -14.68 -16.78
CA ILE A 371 14.40 -15.45 -17.22
C ILE A 371 14.45 -16.84 -16.58
N VAL A 372 13.52 -17.12 -15.66
CA VAL A 372 13.51 -18.36 -14.86
C VAL A 372 12.26 -19.19 -15.12
N GLY A 373 12.45 -20.45 -15.51
CA GLY A 373 11.39 -21.45 -15.68
C GLY A 373 11.38 -22.10 -17.06
N GLY A 374 10.25 -22.69 -17.44
CA GLY A 374 10.08 -23.46 -18.68
C GLY A 374 10.45 -24.95 -18.55
N ILE A 375 10.84 -25.41 -17.36
CA ILE A 375 11.11 -26.82 -17.07
C ILE A 375 9.95 -27.43 -16.28
N SER A 376 9.27 -28.40 -16.89
CA SER A 376 8.13 -29.10 -16.29
C SER A 376 8.53 -29.86 -15.02
N GLY A 377 8.00 -29.43 -13.87
CA GLY A 377 8.18 -30.11 -12.58
C GLY A 377 8.98 -29.32 -11.53
N VAL A 378 9.52 -28.15 -11.87
CA VAL A 378 10.10 -27.22 -10.89
C VAL A 378 8.97 -26.51 -10.14
N THR A 379 8.98 -26.55 -8.80
CA THR A 379 7.95 -25.93 -7.96
C THR A 379 8.21 -24.46 -7.65
N GLU A 380 9.48 -24.08 -7.47
CA GLU A 380 9.92 -22.76 -7.03
C GLU A 380 10.85 -22.16 -8.10
N SER A 381 10.54 -20.95 -8.58
CA SER A 381 11.34 -20.20 -9.57
C SER A 381 11.58 -18.77 -9.08
N ILE A 382 12.84 -18.41 -8.81
CA ILE A 382 13.23 -17.11 -8.25
C ILE A 382 14.28 -16.43 -9.14
N GLY A 383 14.07 -15.15 -9.47
CA GLY A 383 14.96 -14.38 -10.34
C GLY A 383 16.23 -13.96 -9.62
N VAL A 384 16.08 -13.16 -8.57
CA VAL A 384 17.16 -12.76 -7.67
C VAL A 384 16.78 -13.14 -6.23
N PHE A 385 17.65 -13.86 -5.54
CA PHE A 385 17.57 -14.14 -4.10
C PHE A 385 18.84 -13.62 -3.42
N ALA A 386 18.71 -12.63 -2.54
CA ALA A 386 19.84 -11.95 -1.90
C ALA A 386 19.66 -11.84 -0.38
N VAL A 387 20.57 -12.41 0.40
CA VAL A 387 20.45 -12.41 1.88
C VAL A 387 21.71 -11.89 2.55
N THR A 388 21.55 -10.99 3.54
CA THR A 388 22.64 -10.45 4.37
C THR A 388 22.35 -10.57 5.88
N ASN A 389 23.36 -10.25 6.70
CA ASN A 389 23.26 -10.22 8.16
C ASN A 389 24.00 -9.01 8.74
N GLY A 390 23.32 -7.86 8.76
CA GLY A 390 23.89 -6.56 9.09
C GLY A 390 24.72 -5.98 7.96
N GLY A 391 24.40 -6.34 6.71
CA GLY A 391 25.12 -5.91 5.51
C GLY A 391 24.50 -4.67 4.85
N THR A 392 24.93 -4.38 3.63
CA THR A 392 24.20 -3.54 2.69
C THR A 392 23.90 -4.38 1.45
N VAL A 393 22.64 -4.42 1.02
CA VAL A 393 22.27 -5.02 -0.28
C VAL A 393 21.96 -3.92 -1.28
N GLN A 394 22.52 -4.04 -2.48
CA GLN A 394 22.21 -3.20 -3.63
C GLN A 394 21.82 -4.11 -4.80
N VAL A 395 20.58 -4.01 -5.29
CA VAL A 395 20.11 -4.73 -6.48
C VAL A 395 19.73 -3.70 -7.54
N ASN A 396 20.30 -3.81 -8.73
CA ASN A 396 20.02 -2.96 -9.87
C ASN A 396 19.66 -3.82 -11.09
N THR A 397 18.40 -3.77 -11.53
CA THR A 397 17.91 -4.54 -12.68
C THR A 397 17.53 -3.66 -13.88
N THR A 398 17.81 -2.36 -13.82
CA THR A 398 17.35 -1.35 -14.79
C THR A 398 17.82 -1.55 -16.25
N ARG A 399 18.71 -2.52 -16.50
CA ARG A 399 19.23 -2.85 -17.84
C ARG A 399 18.46 -3.99 -18.54
N GLY A 400 17.46 -4.58 -17.89
CA GLY A 400 16.62 -5.63 -18.47
C GLY A 400 15.40 -5.94 -17.61
N ARG A 401 14.81 -7.12 -17.81
CA ARG A 401 13.63 -7.59 -17.08
C ARG A 401 13.89 -8.83 -16.23
N ILE A 402 13.25 -8.92 -15.07
CA ILE A 402 13.28 -10.12 -14.22
C ILE A 402 11.95 -10.87 -14.36
N SER A 403 11.98 -12.13 -14.81
CA SER A 403 10.77 -12.88 -15.10
C SER A 403 10.82 -14.31 -14.54
N THR A 404 9.88 -14.66 -13.67
CA THR A 404 9.70 -16.01 -13.08
C THR A 404 8.29 -16.54 -13.35
N GLN A 405 8.07 -17.85 -13.12
CA GLN A 405 6.82 -18.53 -13.50
C GLN A 405 5.96 -19.00 -12.30
N THR A 406 6.54 -19.18 -11.12
CA THR A 406 5.85 -19.81 -9.98
C THR A 406 6.08 -19.17 -8.61
N SER A 407 7.15 -18.39 -8.42
CA SER A 407 7.49 -17.77 -7.12
C SER A 407 7.86 -16.29 -7.28
N THR A 408 8.39 -15.68 -6.22
CA THR A 408 8.89 -14.29 -6.17
C THR A 408 9.94 -14.02 -7.25
N ALA A 409 9.88 -12.87 -7.93
CA ALA A 409 10.88 -12.52 -8.95
C ALA A 409 12.15 -11.89 -8.34
N ILE A 410 12.03 -11.00 -7.35
CA ILE A 410 13.15 -10.46 -6.56
C ILE A 410 12.84 -10.63 -5.07
N GLU A 411 13.67 -11.39 -4.34
CA GLU A 411 13.56 -11.62 -2.90
C GLU A 411 14.85 -11.15 -2.20
N VAL A 412 14.73 -10.23 -1.24
CA VAL A 412 15.88 -9.64 -0.53
C VAL A 412 15.66 -9.59 0.99
N SER A 413 16.63 -10.06 1.78
CA SER A 413 16.50 -10.08 3.25
C SER A 413 17.79 -9.65 3.97
N ASP A 414 17.68 -8.79 4.99
CA ASP A 414 18.73 -8.60 6.00
C ASP A 414 18.26 -9.06 7.39
N ASN A 415 19.04 -9.97 7.98
CA ASN A 415 18.71 -10.62 9.25
C ASN A 415 19.03 -9.76 10.50
N SER A 416 19.36 -8.48 10.32
CA SER A 416 19.81 -7.56 11.38
C SER A 416 19.43 -6.10 10.99
N SER A 417 20.30 -5.13 11.27
CA SER A 417 20.10 -3.71 10.96
C SER A 417 20.68 -3.26 9.60
N GLY A 418 20.82 -4.17 8.64
CA GLY A 418 21.40 -3.88 7.32
C GLY A 418 20.43 -3.17 6.37
N SER A 419 20.96 -2.26 5.55
CA SER A 419 20.18 -1.47 4.59
C SER A 419 20.07 -2.15 3.23
N ILE A 420 18.87 -2.14 2.66
CA ILE A 420 18.55 -2.71 1.34
C ILE A 420 18.18 -1.58 0.39
N SER A 421 18.79 -1.58 -0.79
CA SER A 421 18.48 -0.67 -1.90
C SER A 421 18.18 -1.48 -3.15
N ILE A 422 17.03 -1.27 -3.76
CA ILE A 422 16.61 -1.91 -5.01
C ILE A 422 16.24 -0.83 -6.03
N VAL A 423 16.78 -0.90 -7.24
CA VAL A 423 16.40 -0.06 -8.38
C VAL A 423 16.08 -0.98 -9.55
N THR A 424 14.89 -0.86 -10.14
CA THR A 424 14.38 -1.92 -11.04
C THR A 424 13.70 -1.40 -12.29
N GLY A 425 13.92 -2.14 -13.39
CA GLY A 425 13.11 -2.11 -14.60
C GLY A 425 11.89 -3.04 -14.46
N ASP A 426 11.52 -3.75 -15.53
CA ASP A 426 10.37 -4.66 -15.51
C ASP A 426 10.59 -5.90 -14.62
N VAL A 427 9.62 -6.23 -13.79
CA VAL A 427 9.61 -7.40 -12.90
C VAL A 427 8.28 -8.14 -13.03
N SER A 428 8.32 -9.45 -13.31
CA SER A 428 7.14 -10.31 -13.34
C SER A 428 7.38 -11.60 -12.55
N GLY A 429 6.57 -11.88 -11.54
CA GLY A 429 6.59 -13.16 -10.82
C GLY A 429 5.24 -13.50 -10.22
N SER A 430 5.18 -14.51 -9.36
CA SER A 430 3.97 -14.79 -8.55
C SER A 430 3.77 -13.69 -7.50
N THR A 431 4.84 -13.38 -6.77
CA THR A 431 5.09 -12.07 -6.14
C THR A 431 6.07 -11.32 -7.05
N GLY A 432 5.93 -10.00 -7.21
CA GLY A 432 6.92 -9.21 -7.96
C GLY A 432 8.21 -9.08 -7.15
N ILE A 433 8.18 -8.28 -6.09
CA ILE A 433 9.32 -8.00 -5.21
C ILE A 433 8.92 -8.26 -3.76
N ASP A 434 9.77 -8.96 -2.99
CA ASP A 434 9.63 -9.15 -1.54
C ASP A 434 10.92 -8.74 -0.81
N VAL A 435 10.78 -7.99 0.29
CA VAL A 435 11.91 -7.38 1.02
C VAL A 435 11.70 -7.45 2.54
N GLU A 436 12.61 -8.08 3.28
CA GLU A 436 12.64 -8.06 4.76
C GLU A 436 13.90 -7.34 5.30
N SER A 437 13.73 -6.43 6.26
CA SER A 437 14.83 -5.96 7.13
C SER A 437 14.40 -6.02 8.59
N ARG A 438 15.36 -6.19 9.50
CA ARG A 438 15.12 -6.24 10.96
C ARG A 438 15.52 -4.95 11.68
N GLY A 439 15.77 -3.88 10.93
CA GLY A 439 15.94 -2.53 11.46
C GLY A 439 16.83 -1.59 10.64
N GLY A 440 17.36 -2.02 9.49
CA GLY A 440 18.02 -1.11 8.55
C GLY A 440 16.99 -0.37 7.68
N THR A 441 17.44 0.46 6.73
CA THR A 441 16.51 1.13 5.79
C THR A 441 16.20 0.21 4.61
N ILE A 442 14.94 0.15 4.19
CA ILE A 442 14.53 -0.40 2.89
C ILE A 442 14.28 0.78 1.95
N ALA A 443 15.01 0.83 0.83
CA ALA A 443 14.80 1.77 -0.26
C ALA A 443 14.53 1.00 -1.55
N LEU A 444 13.44 1.32 -2.24
CA LEU A 444 13.05 0.70 -3.50
C LEU A 444 12.63 1.78 -4.50
N ASP A 445 13.17 1.73 -5.72
CA ASP A 445 12.73 2.55 -6.84
C ASP A 445 12.37 1.65 -8.04
N SER A 446 11.09 1.62 -8.41
CA SER A 446 10.58 0.91 -9.58
C SER A 446 10.01 1.85 -10.64
N THR A 447 10.51 3.08 -10.72
CA THR A 447 10.04 4.06 -11.72
C THR A 447 10.58 3.84 -13.13
N ALA A 448 11.54 2.92 -13.30
CA ALA A 448 12.12 2.57 -14.60
C ALA A 448 11.44 1.39 -15.31
N GLY A 449 10.35 0.84 -14.77
CA GLY A 449 9.58 -0.24 -15.37
C GLY A 449 8.29 -0.57 -14.61
N SER A 450 7.70 -1.72 -14.93
CA SER A 450 6.47 -2.24 -14.30
C SER A 450 6.77 -3.36 -13.31
N VAL A 451 6.02 -3.45 -12.20
CA VAL A 451 6.15 -4.55 -11.22
C VAL A 451 4.86 -5.36 -11.13
N THR A 452 4.91 -6.62 -11.56
CA THR A 452 3.76 -7.54 -11.59
C THR A 452 3.98 -8.76 -10.69
N GLY A 453 3.11 -8.93 -9.70
CA GLY A 453 2.96 -10.17 -8.93
C GLY A 453 1.65 -10.86 -9.29
N SER A 454 1.65 -11.81 -10.23
CA SER A 454 0.43 -12.35 -10.83
C SER A 454 -0.41 -13.26 -9.92
N GLY A 455 0.17 -13.77 -8.83
CA GLY A 455 -0.50 -14.68 -7.88
C GLY A 455 -0.63 -14.14 -6.45
N ALA A 456 0.22 -13.17 -6.09
CA ALA A 456 0.30 -12.57 -4.76
C ALA A 456 0.42 -11.04 -4.89
N SER A 457 1.35 -10.40 -4.19
CA SER A 457 1.50 -8.94 -4.23
C SER A 457 2.47 -8.48 -5.32
N GLY A 458 2.26 -7.26 -5.84
CA GLY A 458 3.25 -6.61 -6.70
C GLY A 458 4.55 -6.32 -5.94
N ILE A 459 4.45 -5.58 -4.85
CA ILE A 459 5.56 -5.30 -3.93
C ILE A 459 5.17 -5.67 -2.48
N ILE A 460 6.10 -6.28 -1.76
CA ILE A 460 6.06 -6.50 -0.30
C ILE A 460 7.32 -5.88 0.30
N ALA A 461 7.17 -5.05 1.34
CA ALA A 461 8.29 -4.51 2.11
C ALA A 461 8.01 -4.57 3.62
N THR A 462 8.82 -5.33 4.35
CA THR A 462 8.66 -5.61 5.78
C THR A 462 9.87 -5.13 6.56
N ASN A 463 9.68 -4.22 7.51
CA ASN A 463 10.72 -3.75 8.43
C ASN A 463 10.31 -4.04 9.88
N ILE A 464 10.86 -5.10 10.46
CA ILE A 464 10.47 -5.57 11.80
C ILE A 464 11.05 -4.67 12.91
N GLY A 465 11.99 -3.77 12.57
CA GLY A 465 12.65 -2.87 13.52
C GLY A 465 12.15 -1.43 13.48
N ALA A 466 13.00 -0.51 13.95
CA ALA A 466 12.79 0.94 13.86
C ALA A 466 13.27 1.53 12.51
N GLY A 467 13.54 0.69 11.52
CA GLY A 467 14.07 1.09 10.21
C GLY A 467 12.98 1.65 9.30
N VAL A 468 13.37 2.57 8.42
CA VAL A 468 12.46 3.25 7.48
C VAL A 468 12.18 2.36 6.27
N ILE A 469 10.96 2.44 5.72
CA ILE A 469 10.59 1.91 4.41
C ILE A 469 10.34 3.10 3.48
N ASN A 470 11.11 3.22 2.40
CA ASN A 470 10.95 4.24 1.36
C ASN A 470 10.76 3.56 0.00
N LEU A 471 9.53 3.58 -0.53
CA LEU A 471 9.21 3.08 -1.87
C LEU A 471 8.97 4.27 -2.80
N THR A 472 9.57 4.25 -3.98
CA THR A 472 9.17 5.08 -5.13
C THR A 472 8.75 4.13 -6.25
N VAL A 473 7.56 4.33 -6.84
CA VAL A 473 6.96 3.34 -7.74
C VAL A 473 6.44 3.95 -9.05
N GLY A 474 6.64 3.21 -10.14
CA GLY A 474 5.89 3.32 -11.39
C GLY A 474 4.61 2.50 -11.34
N GLU A 475 4.31 1.77 -12.42
CA GLU A 475 3.18 0.83 -12.45
C GLU A 475 3.43 -0.39 -11.55
N VAL A 476 2.44 -0.75 -10.71
CA VAL A 476 2.51 -1.92 -9.82
C VAL A 476 1.18 -2.67 -9.84
N THR A 477 1.20 -3.94 -10.23
CA THR A 477 0.01 -4.83 -10.23
C THR A 477 0.24 -6.06 -9.37
N GLY A 478 -0.70 -6.36 -8.48
CA GLY A 478 -0.74 -7.61 -7.71
C GLY A 478 -2.05 -8.37 -7.89
N GLY A 479 -1.96 -9.69 -8.11
CA GLY A 479 -3.10 -10.61 -8.17
C GLY A 479 -3.88 -10.66 -6.85
N ALA A 480 -3.20 -10.40 -5.74
CA ALA A 480 -3.80 -10.01 -4.47
C ALA A 480 -3.74 -8.49 -4.31
N ARG A 481 -2.59 -7.92 -3.92
CA ARG A 481 -2.44 -6.52 -3.48
C ARG A 481 -1.36 -5.81 -4.29
N GLY A 482 -1.56 -4.54 -4.66
CA GLY A 482 -0.55 -3.80 -5.43
C GLY A 482 0.75 -3.67 -4.63
N ILE A 483 0.68 -2.95 -3.51
CA ILE A 483 1.80 -2.74 -2.58
C ILE A 483 1.38 -3.17 -1.16
N VAL A 484 2.26 -3.86 -0.44
CA VAL A 484 2.11 -4.19 0.98
C VAL A 484 3.32 -3.68 1.75
N THR A 485 3.10 -2.89 2.81
CA THR A 485 4.16 -2.46 3.73
C THR A 485 3.81 -2.79 5.17
N SER A 486 4.82 -3.20 5.94
CA SER A 486 4.68 -3.56 7.36
C SER A 486 5.92 -3.10 8.12
N SER A 487 5.80 -2.02 8.90
CA SER A 487 6.89 -1.43 9.69
C SER A 487 6.69 -1.59 11.19
N GLY A 488 7.80 -1.62 11.94
CA GLY A 488 7.82 -1.54 13.40
C GLY A 488 7.49 -0.11 13.87
N SER A 489 8.49 0.61 14.37
CA SER A 489 8.33 2.02 14.76
C SER A 489 9.00 3.00 13.79
N GLY A 490 9.57 2.50 12.69
CA GLY A 490 10.14 3.33 11.63
C GLY A 490 9.06 3.89 10.71
N ALA A 491 9.35 5.05 10.10
CA ALA A 491 8.44 5.67 9.12
C ALA A 491 8.28 4.81 7.87
N THR A 492 7.09 4.86 7.27
CA THR A 492 6.77 4.29 5.96
C THR A 492 6.45 5.42 5.00
N SER A 493 7.12 5.45 3.85
CA SER A 493 6.83 6.38 2.75
C SER A 493 6.70 5.63 1.44
N ILE A 494 5.59 5.86 0.75
CA ILE A 494 5.26 5.31 -0.56
C ILE A 494 4.99 6.49 -1.48
N ARG A 495 5.78 6.63 -2.54
CA ARG A 495 5.71 7.76 -3.47
C ARG A 495 5.44 7.29 -4.90
N LEU A 496 4.29 7.68 -5.43
CA LEU A 496 3.86 7.38 -6.78
C LEU A 496 4.50 8.38 -7.77
N ALA A 497 5.06 7.86 -8.86
CA ALA A 497 5.43 8.64 -10.02
C ALA A 497 4.18 9.17 -10.75
N SER A 498 4.33 10.22 -11.55
CA SER A 498 3.23 10.95 -12.19
C SER A 498 2.38 10.15 -13.20
N THR A 499 2.74 8.91 -13.49
CA THR A 499 1.97 7.96 -14.31
C THR A 499 1.84 6.59 -13.64
N ALA A 500 1.99 6.53 -12.31
CA ALA A 500 1.88 5.28 -11.57
C ALA A 500 0.42 4.84 -11.46
N LEU A 501 0.13 3.62 -11.92
CA LEU A 501 -1.09 2.89 -11.62
C LEU A 501 -0.75 1.77 -10.64
N VAL A 502 -1.33 1.80 -9.44
CA VAL A 502 -1.13 0.78 -8.40
C VAL A 502 -2.41 -0.03 -8.22
N THR A 503 -2.41 -1.28 -8.66
CA THR A 503 -3.60 -2.15 -8.74
C THR A 503 -3.48 -3.40 -7.84
N GLY A 504 -4.44 -3.60 -6.94
CA GLY A 504 -4.70 -4.85 -6.23
C GLY A 504 -5.93 -5.56 -6.80
N LEU A 505 -5.75 -6.75 -7.39
CA LEU A 505 -6.83 -7.50 -8.07
C LEU A 505 -7.63 -8.44 -7.14
N GLY A 506 -7.18 -8.63 -5.90
CA GLY A 506 -7.79 -9.51 -4.90
C GLY A 506 -7.57 -9.05 -3.44
N GLY A 507 -7.25 -7.78 -3.28
CA GLY A 507 -6.91 -7.09 -2.03
C GLY A 507 -6.73 -5.60 -2.30
N ALA A 508 -6.34 -4.82 -1.29
CA ALA A 508 -6.17 -3.38 -1.46
C ALA A 508 -5.08 -3.02 -2.49
N GLY A 509 -5.22 -1.85 -3.13
CA GLY A 509 -4.20 -1.31 -4.03
C GLY A 509 -2.91 -1.04 -3.27
N ILE A 510 -3.03 -0.36 -2.13
CA ILE A 510 -1.95 -0.21 -1.15
C ILE A 510 -2.49 -0.68 0.22
N ASP A 511 -1.80 -1.60 0.88
CA ASP A 511 -2.02 -1.94 2.29
C ASP A 511 -0.76 -1.58 3.09
N ALA A 512 -0.83 -0.50 3.87
CA ALA A 512 0.30 0.03 4.63
C ALA A 512 0.05 -0.08 6.15
N ARG A 513 1.00 -0.70 6.86
CA ARG A 513 0.88 -0.98 8.30
C ARG A 513 2.12 -0.52 9.07
N SER A 514 1.90 0.05 10.24
CA SER A 514 2.96 0.37 11.20
C SER A 514 2.54 0.07 12.63
N THR A 515 3.46 -0.37 13.48
CA THR A 515 3.18 -0.54 14.92
C THR A 515 3.29 0.76 15.72
N GLY A 516 3.63 1.88 15.07
CA GLY A 516 3.65 3.22 15.67
C GLY A 516 4.48 4.26 14.91
N GLY A 517 5.07 3.93 13.77
CA GLY A 517 5.68 4.90 12.86
C GLY A 517 4.64 5.61 11.99
N PRO A 518 4.93 6.82 11.48
CA PRO A 518 4.04 7.50 10.55
C PRO A 518 4.02 6.79 9.19
N ILE A 519 2.89 6.88 8.50
CA ILE A 519 2.66 6.33 7.16
C ILE A 519 2.38 7.49 6.22
N SER A 520 3.07 7.54 5.08
CA SER A 520 2.82 8.51 4.02
C SER A 520 2.63 7.79 2.67
N VAL A 521 1.53 8.09 1.99
CA VAL A 521 1.29 7.73 0.60
C VAL A 521 1.14 9.03 -0.18
N THR A 522 2.05 9.28 -1.10
CA THR A 522 2.20 10.58 -1.77
C THR A 522 2.33 10.39 -3.27
N GLY A 523 1.88 11.34 -4.07
CA GLY A 523 2.10 11.33 -5.52
C GLY A 523 2.71 12.62 -6.06
N SER A 524 2.96 12.61 -7.35
CA SER A 524 3.06 13.83 -8.18
C SER A 524 1.82 13.98 -9.08
N SER A 525 1.28 12.83 -9.45
CA SER A 525 -0.06 12.46 -9.92
C SER A 525 -0.11 10.91 -9.78
N GLY A 526 -1.18 10.23 -10.18
CA GLY A 526 -1.26 8.75 -10.21
C GLY A 526 -2.53 8.13 -9.59
N ASP A 527 -2.83 6.91 -10.02
CA ASP A 527 -4.06 6.16 -9.71
C ASP A 527 -3.80 4.97 -8.77
N VAL A 528 -4.71 4.73 -7.82
CA VAL A 528 -4.71 3.54 -6.95
C VAL A 528 -6.06 2.82 -7.03
N VAL A 529 -6.04 1.52 -7.33
CA VAL A 529 -7.24 0.67 -7.45
C VAL A 529 -7.08 -0.60 -6.61
N GLY A 530 -8.10 -0.98 -5.85
CA GLY A 530 -8.06 -2.22 -5.06
C GLY A 530 -9.43 -2.82 -4.78
N THR A 531 -9.44 -4.06 -4.27
CA THR A 531 -10.66 -4.81 -3.91
C THR A 531 -10.44 -5.63 -2.62
N PRO A 532 -10.93 -5.21 -1.44
CA PRO A 532 -11.98 -4.22 -1.25
C PRO A 532 -11.56 -2.76 -1.46
N ASP A 533 -10.46 -2.33 -0.84
CA ASP A 533 -10.19 -0.90 -0.62
C ASP A 533 -9.14 -0.33 -1.58
N GLY A 534 -9.18 0.97 -1.86
CA GLY A 534 -8.16 1.63 -2.67
C GLY A 534 -6.82 1.72 -1.92
N ILE A 535 -6.81 2.48 -0.82
CA ILE A 535 -5.71 2.50 0.15
C ILE A 535 -6.24 2.09 1.53
N TYR A 536 -5.67 1.03 2.09
CA TYR A 536 -5.84 0.59 3.47
C TYR A 536 -4.60 1.01 4.27
N SER A 537 -4.75 1.84 5.31
CA SER A 537 -3.63 2.27 6.17
C SER A 537 -3.95 2.09 7.65
N ARG A 538 -3.00 1.55 8.42
CA ARG A 538 -3.10 1.37 9.89
C ARG A 538 -1.80 1.69 10.62
N SER A 539 -1.84 2.61 11.59
CA SER A 539 -0.70 2.90 12.47
C SER A 539 -1.03 2.79 13.97
N GLY A 540 -0.11 2.25 14.76
CA GLY A 540 -0.18 2.22 16.22
C GLY A 540 0.10 3.56 16.92
N GLY A 541 -0.36 4.69 16.34
CA GLY A 541 -0.21 6.04 16.89
C GLY A 541 0.76 6.96 16.14
N GLY A 542 1.26 6.54 14.97
CA GLY A 542 1.91 7.45 14.02
C GLY A 542 0.89 8.12 13.10
N ALA A 543 1.17 9.35 12.66
CA ALA A 543 0.30 10.06 11.72
C ALA A 543 0.20 9.33 10.36
N ILE A 544 -0.94 9.45 9.69
CA ILE A 544 -1.21 8.92 8.34
C ILE A 544 -1.41 10.10 7.40
N LEU A 545 -0.65 10.17 6.31
CA LEU A 545 -0.76 11.18 5.26
C LEU A 545 -1.04 10.52 3.91
N ILE A 546 -2.14 10.93 3.26
CA ILE A 546 -2.46 10.64 1.85
C ILE A 546 -2.44 12.00 1.11
N ASP A 547 -1.56 12.16 0.12
CA ASP A 547 -1.32 13.48 -0.50
C ASP A 547 -1.09 13.41 -2.03
N ASN A 548 -1.75 14.32 -2.77
CA ASN A 548 -1.49 14.63 -4.17
C ASN A 548 -1.55 13.41 -5.12
N LEU A 549 -2.76 12.83 -5.28
CA LEU A 549 -3.09 11.65 -6.11
C LEU A 549 -4.26 11.96 -7.07
N ASP A 550 -4.31 11.32 -8.24
CA ASP A 550 -5.37 11.58 -9.23
C ASP A 550 -6.66 10.83 -8.85
N SER A 551 -6.56 9.52 -8.58
CA SER A 551 -7.70 8.78 -8.07
C SER A 551 -7.34 7.66 -7.10
N VAL A 552 -8.27 7.39 -6.19
CA VAL A 552 -8.22 6.24 -5.30
C VAL A 552 -9.57 5.54 -5.30
N THR A 553 -9.60 4.30 -5.78
CA THR A 553 -10.83 3.51 -5.97
C THR A 553 -10.78 2.16 -5.23
N GLY A 554 -11.65 1.99 -4.24
CA GLY A 554 -11.99 0.68 -3.67
C GLY A 554 -13.18 0.08 -4.40
N THR A 555 -12.97 -0.98 -5.17
CA THR A 555 -14.01 -1.58 -6.04
C THR A 555 -14.90 -2.60 -5.33
N ALA A 556 -14.66 -2.89 -4.04
CA ALA A 556 -15.55 -3.71 -3.22
C ALA A 556 -15.58 -3.31 -1.72
N GLY A 557 -14.99 -2.16 -1.37
CA GLY A 557 -14.97 -1.57 -0.03
C GLY A 557 -14.83 -0.06 -0.12
N ASP A 558 -13.87 0.48 0.64
CA ASP A 558 -13.71 1.93 0.83
C ASP A 558 -12.66 2.52 -0.12
N GLY A 559 -12.80 3.80 -0.50
CA GLY A 559 -11.76 4.49 -1.27
C GLY A 559 -10.48 4.61 -0.45
N LEU A 560 -10.59 5.28 0.70
CA LEU A 560 -9.58 5.33 1.74
C LEU A 560 -10.13 4.68 3.02
N ASP A 561 -9.45 3.67 3.55
CA ASP A 561 -9.68 3.15 4.91
C ASP A 561 -8.44 3.42 5.78
N LEU A 562 -8.51 4.44 6.63
CA LEU A 562 -7.39 4.98 7.40
C LEU A 562 -7.68 4.87 8.91
N GLY A 563 -6.76 4.28 9.67
CA GLY A 563 -6.91 4.12 11.11
C GLY A 563 -5.61 4.34 11.89
N SER A 564 -5.61 5.22 12.88
CA SER A 564 -4.46 5.46 13.77
C SER A 564 -4.85 5.49 15.24
N ALA A 565 -4.00 4.95 16.11
CA ALA A 565 -4.24 4.93 17.56
C ALA A 565 -3.73 6.22 18.25
N GLY A 566 -4.44 7.33 18.07
CA GLY A 566 -4.12 8.63 18.67
C GLY A 566 -3.13 9.49 17.86
N GLY A 567 -2.98 9.20 16.56
CA GLY A 567 -2.13 9.96 15.63
C GLY A 567 -2.94 10.57 14.49
N ASP A 568 -2.55 11.75 14.03
CA ASP A 568 -3.33 12.53 13.06
C ASP A 568 -3.51 11.81 11.72
N ILE A 569 -4.66 11.99 11.07
CA ILE A 569 -4.94 11.47 9.72
C ILE A 569 -5.17 12.66 8.79
N THR A 570 -4.37 12.77 7.73
CA THR A 570 -4.49 13.82 6.71
C THR A 570 -4.68 13.21 5.32
N VAL A 571 -5.70 13.69 4.62
CA VAL A 571 -5.99 13.46 3.20
C VAL A 571 -5.99 14.83 2.52
N ASN A 572 -5.09 15.04 1.56
CA ASN A 572 -4.94 16.31 0.86
C ASN A 572 -4.79 16.11 -0.65
N ALA A 573 -5.32 17.05 -1.44
CA ALA A 573 -5.12 17.14 -2.89
C ALA A 573 -5.32 15.81 -3.66
N VAL A 574 -6.32 15.00 -3.26
CA VAL A 574 -6.78 13.86 -4.07
C VAL A 574 -7.97 14.31 -4.90
N ASP A 575 -7.91 14.19 -6.22
CA ASP A 575 -9.00 14.61 -7.12
C ASP A 575 -10.23 13.72 -6.90
N THR A 576 -10.14 12.40 -7.18
CA THR A 576 -11.31 11.50 -7.11
C THR A 576 -11.12 10.36 -6.12
N ILE A 577 -11.98 10.29 -5.10
CA ILE A 577 -12.02 9.18 -4.13
C ILE A 577 -13.34 8.43 -4.28
N THR A 578 -13.28 7.12 -4.53
CA THR A 578 -14.48 6.28 -4.72
C THR A 578 -14.38 4.97 -3.93
N GLY A 579 -15.31 4.74 -3.00
CA GLY A 579 -15.57 3.43 -2.43
C GLY A 579 -16.89 2.87 -2.96
N THR A 580 -16.84 1.79 -3.75
CA THR A 580 -18.05 1.22 -4.34
C THR A 580 -18.73 0.18 -3.45
N GLY A 581 -18.01 -0.35 -2.45
CA GLY A 581 -18.53 -1.30 -1.47
C GLY A 581 -18.78 -0.72 -0.07
N GLY A 582 -18.31 0.51 0.19
CA GLY A 582 -18.50 1.22 1.45
C GLY A 582 -18.34 2.73 1.30
N ASN A 583 -17.45 3.32 2.10
CA ASN A 583 -17.26 4.75 2.24
C ASN A 583 -16.32 5.33 1.15
N GLY A 584 -16.48 6.60 0.79
CA GLY A 584 -15.45 7.30 0.02
C GLY A 584 -14.16 7.42 0.84
N VAL A 585 -14.27 8.06 2.00
CA VAL A 585 -13.23 8.07 3.04
C VAL A 585 -13.79 7.54 4.35
N LEU A 586 -13.06 6.63 4.98
CA LEU A 586 -13.17 6.26 6.39
C LEU A 586 -11.85 6.64 7.09
N ALA A 587 -11.95 7.49 8.10
CA ALA A 587 -10.84 7.90 8.95
C ALA A 587 -11.21 7.75 10.43
N ASP A 588 -10.39 7.04 11.20
CA ASP A 588 -10.55 6.78 12.63
C ASP A 588 -9.21 7.02 13.35
N SER A 589 -9.10 8.07 14.15
CA SER A 589 -7.82 8.55 14.72
C SER A 589 -7.63 8.32 16.22
N ASP A 590 -8.60 7.71 16.92
CA ASP A 590 -8.60 7.46 18.39
C ASP A 590 -8.10 8.67 19.22
N GLY A 591 -8.51 9.88 18.80
CA GLY A 591 -8.17 11.16 19.45
C GLY A 591 -7.09 12.02 18.76
N GLY A 592 -6.54 11.61 17.62
CA GLY A 592 -5.71 12.49 16.76
C GLY A 592 -6.55 13.40 15.85
N ASP A 593 -5.95 14.43 15.25
CA ASP A 593 -6.69 15.34 14.36
C ASP A 593 -7.02 14.67 13.00
N ILE A 594 -8.16 15.01 12.40
CA ILE A 594 -8.57 14.53 11.06
C ILE A 594 -8.64 15.69 10.05
N ILE A 595 -7.60 15.73 9.23
CA ILE A 595 -7.33 16.42 7.97
C ILE A 595 -8.08 15.88 6.74
N ILE A 596 -9.18 16.44 6.22
CA ILE A 596 -9.72 16.04 4.90
C ILE A 596 -9.87 17.26 3.98
N THR A 597 -9.10 17.26 2.90
CA THR A 597 -8.95 18.39 1.98
C THR A 597 -8.88 17.92 0.53
N GLY A 598 -9.71 18.51 -0.33
CA GLY A 598 -9.72 18.22 -1.77
C GLY A 598 -8.75 19.10 -2.56
N SER A 599 -8.60 18.80 -3.86
CA SER A 599 -7.89 19.66 -4.82
C SER A 599 -8.72 20.85 -5.33
N GLY A 600 -9.91 21.06 -4.76
CA GLY A 600 -10.89 22.06 -5.20
C GLY A 600 -12.10 21.43 -5.87
N THR A 601 -12.60 22.04 -6.94
CA THR A 601 -13.83 21.64 -7.65
C THR A 601 -13.61 20.57 -8.73
N VAL A 602 -12.47 19.88 -8.72
CA VAL A 602 -12.14 18.82 -9.67
C VAL A 602 -12.22 17.48 -8.94
N GLY A 603 -12.93 16.52 -9.52
CA GLY A 603 -13.26 15.26 -8.86
C GLY A 603 -14.25 15.44 -7.70
N GLY A 604 -14.13 14.62 -6.65
CA GLY A 604 -15.09 14.49 -5.56
C GLY A 604 -14.94 13.20 -4.77
N ILE A 605 -15.76 13.04 -3.71
CA ILE A 605 -15.70 11.90 -2.79
C ILE A 605 -17.03 11.14 -2.84
N THR A 606 -16.98 9.86 -3.23
CA THR A 606 -18.18 9.02 -3.37
C THR A 606 -18.07 7.70 -2.60
N GLY A 607 -19.01 7.46 -1.68
CA GLY A 607 -19.23 6.15 -1.06
C GLY A 607 -20.59 5.57 -1.47
N THR A 608 -20.62 4.60 -2.39
CA THR A 608 -21.90 4.14 -2.98
C THR A 608 -22.66 3.11 -2.12
N ALA A 609 -22.06 2.63 -1.03
CA ALA A 609 -22.71 1.75 -0.06
C ALA A 609 -22.50 2.17 1.42
N GLY A 610 -21.66 3.18 1.67
CA GLY A 610 -21.40 3.78 2.99
C GLY A 610 -21.63 5.29 3.00
N HIS A 611 -20.79 6.01 3.73
CA HIS A 611 -20.76 7.48 3.78
C HIS A 611 -19.90 8.06 2.66
N GLY A 612 -20.12 9.32 2.27
CA GLY A 612 -19.15 10.02 1.42
C GLY A 612 -17.83 10.18 2.18
N VAL A 613 -17.90 10.85 3.34
CA VAL A 613 -16.83 10.90 4.34
C VAL A 613 -17.38 10.40 5.69
N TYR A 614 -16.65 9.49 6.33
CA TYR A 614 -16.74 9.17 7.75
C TYR A 614 -15.43 9.60 8.42
N ALA A 615 -15.51 10.46 9.44
CA ALA A 615 -14.40 10.84 10.31
C ALA A 615 -14.75 10.63 11.79
N ASP A 616 -13.96 9.81 12.49
CA ASP A 616 -14.02 9.59 13.95
C ASP A 616 -12.72 10.10 14.60
N ALA A 617 -12.80 11.21 15.32
CA ALA A 617 -11.69 11.77 16.12
C ALA A 617 -11.94 11.68 17.64
N ARG A 618 -12.92 10.86 18.04
CA ARG A 618 -13.21 10.54 19.43
C ARG A 618 -12.11 9.66 20.04
N GLY A 619 -11.93 9.73 21.35
CA GLY A 619 -10.89 8.99 22.07
C GLY A 619 -9.72 9.89 22.47
N GLY A 620 -8.79 9.35 23.26
CA GLY A 620 -7.63 10.11 23.75
C GLY A 620 -8.02 11.45 24.42
N PRO A 621 -7.56 12.61 23.89
CA PRO A 621 -7.98 13.95 24.32
C PRO A 621 -9.19 14.53 23.55
N GLY A 622 -9.67 13.85 22.49
CA GLY A 622 -10.59 14.35 21.48
C GLY A 622 -9.88 15.22 20.44
N GLY A 623 -9.81 14.75 19.19
CA GLY A 623 -9.12 15.42 18.08
C GLY A 623 -10.03 16.35 17.27
N ALA A 624 -9.46 17.35 16.60
CA ALA A 624 -10.21 18.24 15.72
C ALA A 624 -10.47 17.59 14.35
N ILE A 625 -11.68 17.75 13.82
CA ILE A 625 -12.06 17.31 12.46
C ILE A 625 -12.19 18.55 11.57
N THR A 626 -11.40 18.61 10.49
CA THR A 626 -11.51 19.64 9.45
C THR A 626 -11.78 18.97 8.10
N ILE A 627 -12.90 19.32 7.46
CA ILE A 627 -13.29 18.82 6.13
C ILE A 627 -13.53 20.03 5.23
N SER A 628 -12.70 20.27 4.21
CA SER A 628 -12.81 21.50 3.40
C SER A 628 -12.28 21.40 1.97
N GLY A 629 -12.73 22.28 1.08
CA GLY A 629 -12.17 22.42 -0.28
C GLY A 629 -12.39 21.22 -1.20
N ASN A 630 -13.33 20.34 -0.88
CA ASN A 630 -13.72 19.22 -1.72
C ASN A 630 -14.73 19.63 -2.81
N GLY A 631 -14.76 18.88 -3.91
CA GLY A 631 -15.86 18.89 -4.87
C GLY A 631 -17.12 18.23 -4.32
N ASP A 632 -17.94 17.64 -5.20
CA ASP A 632 -19.18 16.96 -4.75
C ASP A 632 -18.86 15.78 -3.82
N ILE A 633 -19.55 15.71 -2.67
CA ILE A 633 -19.46 14.62 -1.69
C ILE A 633 -20.79 13.86 -1.66
N THR A 634 -20.76 12.57 -2.01
CA THR A 634 -21.96 11.72 -2.11
C THR A 634 -21.80 10.43 -1.28
N GLY A 635 -22.75 10.18 -0.39
CA GLY A 635 -22.86 8.92 0.36
C GLY A 635 -24.23 8.26 0.20
N SER A 636 -24.31 6.92 0.20
CA SER A 636 -25.61 6.24 0.31
C SER A 636 -26.18 6.28 1.73
N LEU A 637 -25.33 6.46 2.74
CA LEU A 637 -25.69 6.76 4.13
C LEU A 637 -25.71 8.28 4.32
N ASP A 638 -24.79 8.86 5.10
CA ASP A 638 -24.63 10.31 5.18
C ASP A 638 -23.60 10.80 4.15
N GLY A 639 -23.78 12.02 3.60
CA GLY A 639 -22.79 12.63 2.71
C GLY A 639 -21.48 12.89 3.46
N ILE A 640 -21.55 13.65 4.55
CA ILE A 640 -20.47 13.80 5.53
C ILE A 640 -20.96 13.29 6.89
N ARG A 641 -20.11 12.54 7.59
CA ARG A 641 -20.27 12.14 8.98
C ARG A 641 -19.00 12.47 9.77
N ALA A 642 -19.10 13.38 10.74
CA ALA A 642 -18.00 13.79 11.61
C ALA A 642 -18.38 13.57 13.09
N LEU A 643 -17.51 12.90 13.84
CA LEU A 643 -17.72 12.56 15.25
C LEU A 643 -16.45 12.88 16.07
N THR A 644 -16.54 13.76 17.06
CA THR A 644 -15.43 14.02 18.02
C THR A 644 -15.94 14.21 19.45
N ASP A 645 -15.04 14.19 20.43
CA ASP A 645 -15.31 14.41 21.85
C ASP A 645 -14.19 15.25 22.51
N GLY A 646 -14.10 15.24 23.85
CA GLY A 646 -13.00 15.87 24.58
C GLY A 646 -12.84 17.37 24.35
N ALA A 647 -11.67 17.77 23.86
CA ALA A 647 -11.36 19.14 23.43
C ALA A 647 -11.45 19.35 21.90
N GLY A 648 -11.83 18.30 21.16
CA GLY A 648 -11.94 18.32 19.71
C GLY A 648 -12.99 19.32 19.23
N SER A 649 -12.80 19.85 18.02
CA SER A 649 -13.74 20.73 17.32
C SER A 649 -14.11 20.14 15.96
N ILE A 650 -15.23 20.57 15.38
CA ILE A 650 -15.64 20.16 14.03
C ILE A 650 -15.73 21.42 13.15
N ALA A 651 -14.97 21.45 12.07
CA ALA A 651 -15.01 22.47 11.04
C ALA A 651 -15.29 21.82 9.68
N ILE A 652 -16.46 22.06 9.11
CA ILE A 652 -16.84 21.59 7.78
C ILE A 652 -17.04 22.80 6.86
N ASP A 653 -16.31 22.88 5.76
CA ASP A 653 -16.53 23.86 4.69
C ASP A 653 -16.76 23.14 3.35
N SER A 654 -18.04 22.95 3.03
CA SER A 654 -18.51 22.40 1.76
C SER A 654 -19.05 23.50 0.83
N SER A 655 -18.48 24.71 0.87
CA SER A 655 -18.79 25.77 -0.10
C SER A 655 -18.35 25.45 -1.55
N SER A 656 -17.38 24.53 -1.71
CA SER A 656 -16.76 24.18 -3.00
C SER A 656 -17.49 23.09 -3.81
N GLY A 657 -18.50 22.43 -3.23
CA GLY A 657 -19.23 21.33 -3.88
C GLY A 657 -20.56 21.03 -3.19
N ARG A 658 -21.40 20.20 -3.80
CA ARG A 658 -22.67 19.76 -3.21
C ARG A 658 -22.44 18.55 -2.30
N VAL A 659 -23.05 18.55 -1.12
CA VAL A 659 -23.09 17.38 -0.23
C VAL A 659 -24.43 16.65 -0.38
N THR A 660 -24.41 15.32 -0.50
CA THR A 660 -25.64 14.52 -0.60
C THR A 660 -25.52 13.17 0.11
N GLY A 661 -26.54 12.84 0.91
CA GLY A 661 -26.68 11.55 1.58
C GLY A 661 -28.05 10.91 1.37
N GLY A 662 -28.10 9.57 1.38
CA GLY A 662 -29.36 8.81 1.43
C GLY A 662 -30.10 8.96 2.77
N THR A 663 -29.35 9.11 3.87
CA THR A 663 -29.87 9.46 5.20
C THR A 663 -29.79 10.98 5.39
N ASN A 664 -28.72 11.51 5.99
CA ASN A 664 -28.52 12.95 6.18
C ASN A 664 -27.53 13.52 5.16
N GLY A 665 -27.64 14.80 4.79
CA GLY A 665 -26.60 15.43 3.98
C GLY A 665 -25.30 15.55 4.76
N ILE A 666 -25.36 16.20 5.92
CA ILE A 666 -24.26 16.30 6.89
C ILE A 666 -24.75 15.81 8.26
N LEU A 667 -23.99 14.94 8.92
CA LEU A 667 -24.13 14.61 10.34
C LEU A 667 -22.84 14.99 11.07
N ALA A 668 -22.92 15.91 12.03
CA ALA A 668 -21.76 16.39 12.78
C ALA A 668 -22.07 16.39 14.28
N PHE A 669 -21.51 15.46 15.04
CA PHE A 669 -21.67 15.39 16.50
C PHE A 669 -20.34 15.65 17.19
N ASN A 670 -20.27 16.74 17.94
CA ASN A 670 -19.25 16.96 18.94
C ASN A 670 -19.83 16.63 20.32
N ASP A 671 -19.30 15.59 20.96
CA ASP A 671 -19.64 15.20 22.33
C ASP A 671 -18.79 15.93 23.38
N GLY A 672 -17.83 16.76 22.96
CA GLY A 672 -16.89 17.52 23.79
C GLY A 672 -17.17 19.03 23.86
N THR A 673 -16.10 19.78 24.16
CA THR A 673 -16.13 21.22 24.50
C THR A 673 -15.64 22.15 23.39
N GLY A 674 -15.13 21.63 22.28
CA GLY A 674 -14.76 22.45 21.12
C GLY A 674 -15.98 22.82 20.27
N ALA A 675 -15.88 23.92 19.53
CA ALA A 675 -16.99 24.41 18.71
C ALA A 675 -17.32 23.46 17.54
N THR A 676 -18.56 23.53 17.06
CA THR A 676 -19.00 22.92 15.80
C THR A 676 -19.36 24.02 14.80
N THR A 677 -18.65 24.09 13.67
CA THR A 677 -18.87 25.07 12.60
C THR A 677 -19.07 24.36 11.27
N ILE A 678 -20.16 24.68 10.57
CA ILE A 678 -20.57 24.02 9.33
C ILE A 678 -20.93 25.09 8.29
N THR A 679 -20.04 25.34 7.34
CA THR A 679 -20.24 26.21 6.17
C THR A 679 -20.54 25.35 4.95
N THR A 680 -21.55 25.72 4.15
CA THR A 680 -22.09 24.83 3.11
C THR A 680 -22.56 25.55 1.84
N GLY A 681 -22.35 24.91 0.70
CA GLY A 681 -23.08 25.16 -0.54
C GLY A 681 -24.45 24.47 -0.51
N ALA A 682 -24.77 23.69 -1.55
CA ALA A 682 -26.01 22.92 -1.58
C ALA A 682 -25.89 21.60 -0.79
N VAL A 683 -26.88 21.29 0.05
CA VAL A 683 -26.89 20.08 0.90
C VAL A 683 -28.21 19.33 0.75
N THR A 684 -28.15 18.00 0.63
CA THR A 684 -29.35 17.15 0.51
C THR A 684 -29.26 15.88 1.36
N GLY A 685 -30.15 15.72 2.33
CA GLY A 685 -30.40 14.46 3.03
C GLY A 685 -31.70 13.84 2.53
N THR A 686 -31.64 12.64 1.95
CA THR A 686 -32.78 12.09 1.18
C THR A 686 -33.91 11.55 2.06
N THR A 687 -33.59 11.08 3.28
CA THR A 687 -34.60 10.52 4.21
C THR A 687 -34.49 11.05 5.65
N GLY A 688 -33.31 11.50 6.07
CA GLY A 688 -33.06 12.19 7.33
C GLY A 688 -33.05 13.71 7.15
N SER A 689 -32.18 14.39 7.89
CA SER A 689 -32.06 15.85 7.82
C SER A 689 -31.13 16.31 6.70
N GLY A 690 -31.31 17.53 6.19
CA GLY A 690 -30.32 18.15 5.29
C GLY A 690 -28.98 18.33 6.02
N ILE A 691 -29.00 19.06 7.14
CA ILE A 691 -27.90 19.15 8.10
C ILE A 691 -28.41 18.70 9.47
N ARG A 692 -27.68 17.81 10.14
CA ARG A 692 -27.92 17.40 11.53
C ARG A 692 -26.66 17.58 12.37
N ALA A 693 -26.64 18.63 13.18
CA ALA A 693 -25.50 19.01 13.99
C ALA A 693 -25.83 18.96 15.49
N ARG A 694 -24.87 18.50 16.30
CA ARG A 694 -24.97 18.50 17.76
C ARG A 694 -23.64 18.89 18.41
N SER A 695 -23.71 19.69 19.46
CA SER A 695 -22.62 20.04 20.36
C SER A 695 -23.02 19.69 21.80
N SER A 696 -22.04 19.36 22.66
CA SER A 696 -22.27 19.20 24.11
C SER A 696 -22.19 20.52 24.87
N ASP A 697 -21.13 21.32 24.65
CA ASP A 697 -20.89 22.60 25.35
C ASP A 697 -20.18 23.68 24.50
N GLY A 698 -19.65 23.33 23.31
CA GLY A 698 -18.72 24.17 22.56
C GLY A 698 -19.35 25.27 21.70
N GLY A 699 -20.68 25.32 21.58
CA GLY A 699 -21.39 26.17 20.64
C GLY A 699 -21.42 25.59 19.22
N LEU A 700 -22.44 25.99 18.47
CA LEU A 700 -22.80 25.40 17.17
C LEU A 700 -23.20 26.49 16.16
N THR A 701 -22.41 26.63 15.10
CA THR A 701 -22.69 27.54 13.97
C THR A 701 -22.92 26.76 12.68
N VAL A 702 -24.01 27.08 11.98
CA VAL A 702 -24.33 26.58 10.64
C VAL A 702 -24.52 27.77 9.69
N ASP A 703 -23.71 27.85 8.64
CA ASP A 703 -23.88 28.79 7.53
C ASP A 703 -24.17 28.02 6.23
N SER A 704 -25.34 28.29 5.68
CA SER A 704 -25.83 27.80 4.39
C SER A 704 -26.32 28.97 3.51
N SER A 705 -25.73 30.15 3.68
CA SER A 705 -25.99 31.33 2.84
C SER A 705 -25.54 31.17 1.38
N ALA A 706 -24.71 30.16 1.07
CA ALA A 706 -24.22 29.88 -0.28
C ALA A 706 -25.06 28.84 -1.06
N GLY A 707 -26.08 28.20 -0.46
CA GLY A 707 -26.87 27.18 -1.15
C GLY A 707 -28.16 26.76 -0.46
N LEU A 708 -28.91 25.87 -1.11
CA LEU A 708 -30.16 25.33 -0.56
C LEU A 708 -29.87 24.08 0.29
N VAL A 709 -30.51 24.00 1.46
CA VAL A 709 -30.49 22.81 2.30
C VAL A 709 -31.84 22.10 2.20
N THR A 710 -31.83 20.82 1.82
CA THR A 710 -33.05 20.00 1.74
C THR A 710 -32.89 18.74 2.58
N GLY A 711 -33.89 18.44 3.42
CA GLY A 711 -33.99 17.20 4.18
C GLY A 711 -35.31 16.48 3.93
N GLY A 712 -35.25 15.15 3.80
CA GLY A 712 -36.42 14.28 3.70
C GLY A 712 -37.34 14.41 4.91
N PHE A 713 -36.76 14.62 6.10
CA PHE A 713 -37.48 14.95 7.33
C PHE A 713 -37.32 16.45 7.68
N ASP A 714 -36.36 16.81 8.52
CA ASP A 714 -36.05 18.21 8.87
C ASP A 714 -35.04 18.84 7.91
N GLY A 715 -35.14 20.14 7.61
CA GLY A 715 -34.15 20.80 6.76
C GLY A 715 -32.79 20.96 7.46
N ILE A 716 -32.78 21.71 8.57
CA ILE A 716 -31.64 21.83 9.48
C ILE A 716 -32.10 21.41 10.90
N TYR A 717 -31.32 20.56 11.55
CA TYR A 717 -31.45 20.24 12.98
C TYR A 717 -30.14 20.58 13.69
N ALA A 718 -30.16 21.63 14.51
CA ALA A 718 -29.02 22.13 15.27
C ALA A 718 -29.32 22.12 16.77
N LEU A 719 -28.48 21.45 17.55
CA LEU A 719 -28.66 21.25 19.00
C LEU A 719 -27.34 21.43 19.77
N ASP A 720 -27.23 22.45 20.61
CA ASP A 720 -26.25 22.47 21.71
C ASP A 720 -26.95 22.05 23.01
N LEU A 721 -26.33 21.18 23.79
CA LEU A 721 -26.92 20.62 25.02
C LEU A 721 -26.51 21.37 26.30
N GLY A 722 -25.58 22.32 26.21
CA GLY A 722 -24.88 22.94 27.33
C GLY A 722 -25.00 24.47 27.30
N GLU A 723 -23.91 25.16 27.61
CA GLU A 723 -23.87 26.63 27.64
C GLU A 723 -23.59 27.28 26.26
N GLY A 724 -23.47 26.49 25.18
CA GLY A 724 -23.07 26.96 23.86
C GLY A 724 -24.16 27.71 23.08
N ASP A 725 -23.79 28.83 22.47
CA ASP A 725 -24.65 29.56 21.52
C ASP A 725 -24.91 28.72 20.25
N VAL A 726 -26.14 28.80 19.72
CA VAL A 726 -26.55 28.16 18.46
C VAL A 726 -26.87 29.24 17.42
N SER A 727 -26.13 29.27 16.32
CA SER A 727 -26.31 30.22 15.22
C SER A 727 -26.58 29.50 13.90
N VAL A 728 -27.67 29.84 13.23
CA VAL A 728 -28.09 29.23 11.96
C VAL A 728 -28.38 30.33 10.94
N THR A 729 -27.51 30.46 9.94
CA THR A 729 -27.64 31.42 8.83
C THR A 729 -27.87 30.65 7.52
N THR A 730 -28.85 31.08 6.70
CA THR A 730 -29.35 30.26 5.58
C THR A 730 -29.75 31.08 4.36
N ALA A 731 -29.53 30.55 3.15
CA ALA A 731 -30.16 31.09 1.95
C ALA A 731 -31.60 30.58 1.82
N GLY A 732 -31.79 29.26 1.92
CA GLY A 732 -33.11 28.65 2.01
C GLY A 732 -33.09 27.17 2.38
N VAL A 733 -34.00 26.81 3.28
CA VAL A 733 -34.06 25.48 3.91
C VAL A 733 -35.41 24.83 3.66
N THR A 734 -35.45 23.54 3.31
CA THR A 734 -36.68 22.75 3.15
C THR A 734 -36.61 21.46 3.97
N GLY A 735 -37.57 21.24 4.86
CA GLY A 735 -37.82 19.94 5.49
C GLY A 735 -39.11 19.34 4.93
N THR A 736 -39.04 18.23 4.20
CA THR A 736 -40.23 17.72 3.47
C THR A 736 -41.18 16.88 4.31
N GLY A 737 -40.76 16.45 5.51
CA GLY A 737 -41.55 15.61 6.41
C GLY A 737 -41.56 16.06 7.87
N GLY A 738 -40.77 17.08 8.21
CA GLY A 738 -40.59 17.62 9.56
C GLY A 738 -40.57 19.15 9.56
N ILE A 739 -39.66 19.73 10.32
CA ILE A 739 -39.51 21.19 10.51
C ILE A 739 -38.47 21.74 9.53
N GLY A 740 -38.62 22.99 9.09
CA GLY A 740 -37.63 23.64 8.22
C GLY A 740 -36.30 23.81 8.95
N ILE A 741 -36.32 24.55 10.06
CA ILE A 741 -35.14 24.78 10.92
C ILE A 741 -35.50 24.47 12.38
N VAL A 742 -34.79 23.52 12.99
CA VAL A 742 -34.77 23.30 14.44
C VAL A 742 -33.44 23.82 14.98
N ALA A 743 -33.48 24.78 15.90
CA ALA A 743 -32.31 25.35 16.56
C ALA A 743 -32.55 25.39 18.08
N VAL A 744 -31.75 24.65 18.85
CA VAL A 744 -31.95 24.50 20.31
C VAL A 744 -30.63 24.61 21.05
N SER A 745 -30.56 25.49 22.05
CA SER A 745 -29.44 25.55 23.01
C SER A 745 -29.92 25.13 24.40
N GLY A 746 -29.00 24.59 25.22
CA GLY A 746 -29.22 24.39 26.66
C GLY A 746 -29.42 25.73 27.35
N PHE A 747 -28.37 26.53 27.49
CA PHE A 747 -28.39 27.81 28.20
C PHE A 747 -27.87 29.01 27.38
N GLY A 748 -27.22 28.77 26.24
CA GLY A 748 -26.77 29.81 25.32
C GLY A 748 -27.92 30.48 24.57
N ASN A 749 -27.56 31.43 23.71
CA ASN A 749 -28.45 32.14 22.81
C ASN A 749 -28.79 31.28 21.58
N VAL A 750 -29.94 31.52 20.95
CA VAL A 750 -30.28 30.94 19.65
C VAL A 750 -30.53 32.05 18.62
N SER A 751 -29.74 32.07 17.55
CA SER A 751 -29.91 32.99 16.42
C SER A 751 -30.28 32.21 15.15
N VAL A 752 -31.38 32.58 14.49
CA VAL A 752 -31.81 32.03 13.20
C VAL A 752 -32.04 33.17 12.21
N GLN A 753 -31.33 33.13 11.09
CA GLN A 753 -31.36 34.15 10.05
C GLN A 753 -31.48 33.51 8.66
N GLY A 754 -32.42 33.97 7.83
CA GLY A 754 -32.62 33.48 6.46
C GLY A 754 -34.01 32.87 6.22
N SER A 755 -34.15 32.03 5.19
CA SER A 755 -35.46 31.51 4.74
C SER A 755 -35.72 30.04 5.06
N GLY A 756 -36.97 29.73 5.41
CA GLY A 756 -37.44 28.39 5.73
C GLY A 756 -38.71 28.03 4.98
N ALA A 757 -38.59 27.20 3.95
CA ALA A 757 -39.72 26.47 3.35
C ALA A 757 -40.13 25.31 4.28
N GLY A 758 -40.66 25.68 5.45
CA GLY A 758 -41.05 24.82 6.57
C GLY A 758 -41.21 25.66 7.85
N ASP A 759 -41.65 25.04 8.94
CA ASP A 759 -41.70 25.69 10.26
C ASP A 759 -40.27 26.05 10.76
N ILE A 760 -40.14 27.08 11.62
CA ILE A 760 -38.90 27.42 12.37
C ILE A 760 -39.16 27.20 13.86
N PHE A 761 -38.29 26.44 14.53
CA PHE A 761 -38.34 26.17 15.97
C PHE A 761 -37.03 26.62 16.63
N ALA A 762 -37.10 27.64 17.48
CA ALA A 762 -35.97 28.21 18.23
C ALA A 762 -36.20 28.11 19.75
N SER A 763 -35.41 27.32 20.48
CA SER A 763 -35.59 27.10 21.93
C SER A 763 -34.29 27.22 22.73
N GLY A 764 -34.29 28.00 23.82
CA GLY A 764 -33.16 28.10 24.76
C GLY A 764 -33.65 28.09 26.22
N ALA A 765 -32.99 27.37 27.15
CA ALA A 765 -33.41 27.41 28.56
C ALA A 765 -32.83 28.61 29.34
N GLY A 766 -31.91 29.38 28.76
CA GLY A 766 -31.26 30.54 29.39
C GLY A 766 -31.20 31.80 28.53
N GLY A 767 -30.56 31.72 27.36
CA GLY A 767 -30.19 32.85 26.51
C GLY A 767 -31.31 33.48 25.68
N ASN A 768 -30.92 34.49 24.91
CA ASN A 768 -31.79 35.26 24.03
C ASN A 768 -32.05 34.53 22.71
N GLN A 769 -33.27 34.65 22.21
CA GLN A 769 -33.69 34.09 20.93
C GLN A 769 -33.80 35.23 19.92
N LEU A 770 -33.08 35.15 18.80
CA LEU A 770 -33.20 36.06 17.67
C LEU A 770 -33.66 35.30 16.42
N VAL A 771 -34.79 35.68 15.82
CA VAL A 771 -35.33 35.04 14.61
C VAL A 771 -35.66 36.09 13.54
N ASN A 772 -34.79 36.20 12.54
CA ASN A 772 -34.98 37.06 11.36
C ASN A 772 -35.34 36.18 10.14
N GLY A 773 -36.60 35.72 10.10
CA GLY A 773 -37.11 34.71 9.16
C GLY A 773 -37.68 35.30 7.87
N VAL A 774 -36.97 35.15 6.75
CA VAL A 774 -37.41 35.65 5.43
C VAL A 774 -38.28 34.60 4.73
N ASN A 775 -39.60 34.77 4.74
CA ASN A 775 -40.60 33.87 4.13
C ASN A 775 -40.61 32.46 4.77
N VAL A 776 -41.62 32.20 5.58
CA VAL A 776 -41.77 30.99 6.39
C VAL A 776 -43.09 30.30 6.08
N SER A 777 -43.05 29.00 5.77
CA SER A 777 -44.24 28.22 5.37
C SER A 777 -44.43 26.98 6.25
N GLY A 778 -45.08 27.18 7.39
CA GLY A 778 -45.36 26.16 8.39
C GLY A 778 -46.52 25.23 8.03
N ALA A 779 -46.30 23.93 8.23
CA ALA A 779 -47.27 22.88 7.90
C ALA A 779 -47.56 21.98 9.11
N ALA A 780 -46.58 21.77 9.99
CA ALA A 780 -46.70 20.88 11.15
C ALA A 780 -46.98 21.63 12.46
N GLY A 781 -46.50 22.87 12.59
CA GLY A 781 -46.52 23.63 13.84
C GLY A 781 -46.98 25.07 13.70
N SER A 782 -46.40 25.96 14.51
CA SER A 782 -46.50 27.41 14.30
C SER A 782 -45.34 27.84 13.41
N GLY A 783 -45.59 28.74 12.46
CA GLY A 783 -44.65 29.07 11.39
C GLY A 783 -43.29 29.49 11.94
N ILE A 784 -43.29 30.42 12.89
CA ILE A 784 -42.18 30.64 13.83
C ILE A 784 -42.66 30.23 15.23
N PHE A 785 -41.92 29.32 15.87
CA PHE A 785 -42.02 29.03 17.30
C PHE A 785 -40.71 29.45 17.99
N ALA A 786 -40.80 30.37 18.94
CA ALA A 786 -39.68 30.84 19.74
C ALA A 786 -39.98 30.69 21.24
N TYR A 787 -39.06 30.06 21.96
CA TYR A 787 -39.15 29.85 23.40
C TYR A 787 -37.83 30.21 24.10
N SER A 788 -37.92 30.95 25.21
CA SER A 788 -36.84 31.07 26.19
C SER A 788 -37.40 30.92 27.59
N SER A 789 -36.63 30.44 28.58
CA SER A 789 -37.12 30.50 29.97
C SER A 789 -36.94 31.92 30.55
N THR A 790 -35.71 32.44 30.48
CA THR A 790 -35.32 33.72 31.09
C THR A 790 -34.92 34.82 30.11
N GLY A 791 -34.48 34.45 28.90
CA GLY A 791 -33.95 35.39 27.92
C GLY A 791 -35.01 36.09 27.08
N ASN A 792 -34.59 37.16 26.42
CA ASN A 792 -35.44 37.91 25.49
C ASN A 792 -35.77 37.05 24.27
N ILE A 793 -36.93 37.32 23.67
CA ILE A 793 -37.30 36.79 22.36
C ILE A 793 -37.46 37.97 21.42
N GLU A 794 -36.66 37.99 20.37
CA GLU A 794 -36.62 39.02 19.36
C GLU A 794 -36.89 38.39 17.99
N ILE A 795 -37.97 38.80 17.35
CA ILE A 795 -38.44 38.25 16.08
C ILE A 795 -38.59 39.44 15.12
N GLY A 796 -37.72 39.55 14.12
CA GLY A 796 -37.71 40.66 13.16
C GLY A 796 -37.01 41.96 13.59
N THR A 797 -36.67 42.11 14.88
CA THR A 797 -36.18 43.38 15.47
C THR A 797 -34.90 43.95 14.84
N THR A 798 -34.08 43.09 14.22
CA THR A 798 -32.78 43.45 13.63
C THR A 798 -32.67 43.08 12.15
N GLY A 799 -33.73 42.54 11.55
CA GLY A 799 -33.75 42.11 10.15
C GLY A 799 -35.15 41.72 9.68
N VAL A 800 -35.48 42.06 8.44
CA VAL A 800 -36.83 41.90 7.85
C VAL A 800 -37.35 40.47 7.94
N ILE A 801 -38.52 40.29 8.56
CA ILE A 801 -39.34 39.09 8.38
C ILE A 801 -40.06 39.18 7.03
N GLY A 802 -40.08 38.07 6.29
CA GLY A 802 -40.93 37.93 5.10
C GLY A 802 -42.36 37.50 5.47
N ASN A 803 -43.08 36.91 4.52
CA ASN A 803 -44.42 36.37 4.81
C ASN A 803 -44.30 35.12 5.71
N VAL A 804 -44.91 35.14 6.88
CA VAL A 804 -44.98 33.99 7.79
C VAL A 804 -46.36 33.36 7.67
N THR A 805 -46.41 32.07 7.34
CA THR A 805 -47.66 31.34 7.16
C THR A 805 -47.65 30.05 7.99
N SER A 806 -48.77 29.70 8.63
CA SER A 806 -49.02 28.38 9.21
C SER A 806 -50.46 27.94 8.97
N VAL A 807 -50.64 26.66 8.65
CA VAL A 807 -51.97 26.05 8.43
C VAL A 807 -52.60 25.58 9.75
N ASN A 808 -51.80 25.13 10.73
CA ASN A 808 -52.28 24.38 11.91
C ASN A 808 -51.98 25.05 13.26
N GLY A 809 -50.98 25.94 13.32
CA GLY A 809 -50.56 26.65 14.52
C GLY A 809 -50.74 28.16 14.40
N ALA A 810 -49.97 28.92 15.19
CA ALA A 810 -49.90 30.36 15.00
C ALA A 810 -48.99 30.70 13.81
N GLY A 811 -49.11 31.91 13.25
CA GLY A 811 -48.08 32.43 12.34
C GLY A 811 -46.77 32.58 13.10
N ILE A 812 -46.80 33.37 14.18
CA ILE A 812 -45.71 33.51 15.15
C ILE A 812 -46.21 33.11 16.54
N PHE A 813 -45.50 32.23 17.24
CA PHE A 813 -45.69 31.91 18.66
C PHE A 813 -44.38 32.20 19.42
N ALA A 814 -44.41 33.18 20.31
CA ALA A 814 -43.33 33.52 21.24
C ALA A 814 -43.75 33.28 22.70
N GLN A 815 -42.92 32.61 23.50
CA GLN A 815 -43.17 32.42 24.93
C GLN A 815 -41.92 32.45 25.81
N ASN A 816 -41.96 33.21 26.90
CA ASN A 816 -40.97 33.13 27.99
C ASN A 816 -41.57 33.39 29.38
N SER A 817 -40.75 33.32 30.43
CA SER A 817 -41.18 33.60 31.82
C SER A 817 -40.63 34.91 32.39
N SER A 818 -39.48 35.43 31.94
CA SER A 818 -38.95 36.72 32.44
C SER A 818 -38.25 37.64 31.46
N GLY A 819 -37.85 37.18 30.27
CA GLY A 819 -37.33 38.09 29.25
C GLY A 819 -38.43 38.90 28.60
N SER A 820 -38.08 39.96 27.88
CA SER A 820 -39.05 40.67 27.03
C SER A 820 -39.31 39.90 25.74
N ILE A 821 -40.47 40.08 25.14
CA ILE A 821 -40.81 39.56 23.80
C ILE A 821 -41.00 40.77 22.89
N SER A 822 -40.30 40.79 21.75
CA SER A 822 -40.46 41.80 20.71
C SER A 822 -40.66 41.12 19.35
N VAL A 823 -41.72 41.51 18.65
CA VAL A 823 -42.08 40.98 17.32
C VAL A 823 -42.30 42.16 16.37
N ASP A 824 -41.40 42.33 15.39
CA ASP A 824 -41.60 43.25 14.27
C ASP A 824 -42.01 42.46 13.02
N SER A 825 -43.28 42.61 12.63
CA SER A 825 -43.85 42.07 11.40
C SER A 825 -44.35 43.17 10.45
N SER A 826 -43.79 44.39 10.57
CA SER A 826 -44.15 45.54 9.72
C SER A 826 -43.78 45.37 8.24
N ALA A 827 -42.93 44.39 7.92
CA ALA A 827 -42.38 44.18 6.58
C ALA A 827 -42.88 42.90 5.86
N GLY A 828 -43.73 42.09 6.49
CA GLY A 828 -44.18 40.80 5.94
C GLY A 828 -45.46 40.28 6.59
N ALA A 829 -46.35 39.68 5.79
CA ALA A 829 -47.67 39.28 6.26
C ALA A 829 -47.61 38.01 7.13
N VAL A 830 -48.24 38.05 8.31
CA VAL A 830 -48.30 36.94 9.26
C VAL A 830 -49.68 36.30 9.24
N THR A 831 -49.77 35.04 8.81
CA THR A 831 -51.00 34.25 8.76
C THR A 831 -50.86 32.97 9.57
N GLY A 832 -51.81 32.66 10.46
CA GLY A 832 -51.84 31.39 11.20
C GLY A 832 -53.22 30.74 11.26
N GLY A 833 -53.24 29.41 11.36
CA GLY A 833 -54.46 28.62 11.51
C GLY A 833 -55.18 28.86 12.86
N THR A 834 -54.45 29.23 13.91
CA THR A 834 -55.02 29.58 15.22
C THR A 834 -54.92 31.09 15.49
N ALA A 835 -53.72 31.58 15.74
CA ALA A 835 -53.43 33.01 15.90
C ALA A 835 -52.56 33.53 14.75
N GLY A 836 -52.68 34.79 14.36
CA GLY A 836 -51.63 35.42 13.55
C GLY A 836 -50.35 35.52 14.36
N ILE A 837 -50.40 36.25 15.48
CA ILE A 837 -49.32 36.33 16.47
C ILE A 837 -49.85 35.88 17.85
N LEU A 838 -49.08 35.06 18.55
CA LEU A 838 -49.31 34.64 19.94
C LEU A 838 -48.05 34.92 20.76
N ALA A 839 -48.11 35.91 21.67
CA ALA A 839 -47.00 36.26 22.56
C ALA A 839 -47.40 36.08 24.04
N ARG A 840 -46.54 35.43 24.84
CA ARG A 840 -46.79 35.13 26.25
C ARG A 840 -45.55 35.35 27.12
N SER A 841 -45.60 36.26 28.09
CA SER A 841 -44.52 36.44 29.08
C SER A 841 -45.06 36.44 30.50
N ASP A 842 -44.52 35.61 31.40
CA ASP A 842 -44.99 35.59 32.79
C ASP A 842 -44.55 36.84 33.60
N SER A 843 -43.54 37.59 33.15
CA SER A 843 -43.10 38.82 33.85
C SER A 843 -42.39 39.90 33.03
N GLY A 844 -41.94 39.62 31.80
CA GLY A 844 -41.32 40.61 30.91
C GLY A 844 -42.32 41.32 29.98
N ASP A 845 -41.86 42.40 29.35
CA ASP A 845 -42.69 43.23 28.46
C ASP A 845 -42.97 42.51 27.13
N ILE A 846 -44.12 42.80 26.50
CA ILE A 846 -44.49 42.31 25.18
C ILE A 846 -44.64 43.50 24.22
N VAL A 847 -43.84 43.53 23.16
CA VAL A 847 -43.91 44.51 22.05
C VAL A 847 -44.27 43.77 20.77
N ALA A 848 -45.24 44.29 20.02
CA ALA A 848 -45.64 43.75 18.72
C ALA A 848 -45.90 44.89 17.72
N ASP A 849 -44.94 45.15 16.83
CA ASP A 849 -45.06 46.10 15.72
C ASP A 849 -45.54 45.34 14.47
N VAL A 850 -46.67 45.74 13.89
CA VAL A 850 -47.42 44.91 12.93
C VAL A 850 -47.96 45.66 11.71
N ASP A 851 -48.03 44.96 10.58
CA ASP A 851 -48.77 45.38 9.39
C ASP A 851 -49.92 44.39 9.07
N GLN A 852 -49.75 43.45 8.14
CA GLN A 852 -50.79 42.45 7.83
C GLN A 852 -50.72 41.25 8.79
N VAL A 853 -51.74 41.06 9.64
CA VAL A 853 -51.82 39.92 10.57
C VAL A 853 -53.19 39.25 10.48
N THR A 854 -53.23 37.95 10.21
CA THR A 854 -54.48 37.16 10.12
C THR A 854 -54.37 35.86 10.92
N GLY A 855 -55.37 35.57 11.75
CA GLY A 855 -55.49 34.29 12.44
C GLY A 855 -56.84 33.63 12.21
N GLY A 856 -56.83 32.30 12.03
CA GLY A 856 -58.03 31.48 11.85
C GLY A 856 -59.01 31.53 13.03
N ALA A 857 -58.52 31.82 14.24
CA ALA A 857 -59.32 32.20 15.39
C ALA A 857 -59.11 33.68 15.75
N GLN A 858 -57.99 34.06 16.39
CA GLN A 858 -57.69 35.43 16.81
C GLN A 858 -56.59 36.07 15.93
N GLY A 859 -56.67 37.37 15.65
CA GLY A 859 -55.61 38.05 14.87
C GLY A 859 -54.29 38.11 15.64
N ILE A 860 -54.30 38.78 16.80
CA ILE A 860 -53.18 38.84 17.75
C ILE A 860 -53.67 38.39 19.13
N ILE A 861 -52.87 37.57 19.83
CA ILE A 861 -53.06 37.21 21.22
C ILE A 861 -51.82 37.64 22.02
N THR A 862 -52.01 38.46 23.06
CA THR A 862 -50.94 38.79 24.02
C THR A 862 -51.37 38.43 25.45
N SER A 863 -50.42 37.93 26.24
CA SER A 863 -50.64 37.51 27.63
C SER A 863 -49.40 37.81 28.47
N SER A 864 -49.35 39.00 29.08
CA SER A 864 -48.29 39.37 30.02
C SER A 864 -48.70 39.11 31.49
N GLY A 865 -47.71 38.89 32.35
CA GLY A 865 -47.88 38.95 33.80
C GLY A 865 -47.70 40.37 34.32
N THR A 866 -46.50 40.65 34.84
CA THR A 866 -46.09 41.97 35.37
C THR A 866 -45.50 42.93 34.35
N GLY A 867 -45.12 42.45 33.16
CA GLY A 867 -44.61 43.32 32.09
C GLY A 867 -45.72 44.05 31.36
N ALA A 868 -45.42 45.22 30.83
CA ALA A 868 -46.31 45.99 29.97
C ALA A 868 -46.59 45.24 28.64
N THR A 869 -47.63 45.66 27.92
CA THR A 869 -47.89 45.19 26.55
C THR A 869 -48.09 46.39 25.64
N SER A 870 -47.38 46.42 24.52
CA SER A 870 -47.48 47.45 23.49
C SER A 870 -47.69 46.80 22.13
N ILE A 871 -48.77 47.14 21.44
CA ILE A 871 -49.06 46.68 20.08
C ILE A 871 -49.14 47.93 19.20
N SER A 872 -48.35 47.98 18.12
CA SER A 872 -48.24 49.13 17.22
C SER A 872 -48.66 48.75 15.81
N LEU A 873 -49.71 49.39 15.30
CA LEU A 873 -50.26 49.14 13.97
C LEU A 873 -49.71 50.15 12.96
N ALA A 874 -49.02 49.66 11.93
CA ALA A 874 -48.60 50.44 10.77
C ALA A 874 -49.80 51.12 10.06
N SER A 875 -49.54 52.14 9.24
CA SER A 875 -50.58 52.90 8.53
C SER A 875 -51.26 52.16 7.36
N THR A 876 -50.96 50.89 7.20
CA THR A 876 -51.61 49.94 6.27
C THR A 876 -52.09 48.69 7.00
N ALA A 877 -51.90 48.62 8.32
CA ALA A 877 -52.07 47.41 9.09
C ALA A 877 -53.52 46.93 9.07
N LEU A 878 -53.69 45.62 8.95
CA LEU A 878 -54.98 44.96 9.06
C LEU A 878 -54.81 43.73 9.95
N VAL A 879 -55.36 43.80 11.16
CA VAL A 879 -55.34 42.70 12.13
C VAL A 879 -56.69 41.99 12.12
N THR A 880 -56.73 40.77 11.57
CA THR A 880 -57.96 39.99 11.34
C THR A 880 -58.02 38.72 12.17
N GLY A 881 -59.03 38.59 13.04
CA GLY A 881 -59.40 37.34 13.71
C GLY A 881 -60.63 36.69 13.05
N LEU A 882 -60.42 35.61 12.30
CA LEU A 882 -61.47 34.97 11.47
C LEU A 882 -62.50 34.14 12.27
N GLY A 883 -62.22 33.81 13.54
CA GLY A 883 -63.07 32.98 14.38
C GLY A 883 -63.26 33.48 15.82
N GLY A 884 -62.70 34.64 16.15
CA GLY A 884 -62.67 35.25 17.48
C GLY A 884 -62.34 36.73 17.40
N ALA A 885 -61.60 37.25 18.39
CA ALA A 885 -61.26 38.67 18.43
C ALA A 885 -60.15 39.06 17.43
N GLY A 886 -60.17 40.30 16.94
CA GLY A 886 -59.07 40.86 16.15
C GLY A 886 -57.79 40.94 16.98
N ILE A 887 -57.86 41.59 18.14
CA ILE A 887 -56.80 41.57 19.17
C ILE A 887 -57.39 41.07 20.49
N ASP A 888 -56.73 40.08 21.10
CA ASP A 888 -57.02 39.58 22.45
C ASP A 888 -55.80 39.83 23.36
N ALA A 889 -55.82 40.92 24.13
CA ALA A 889 -54.70 41.39 24.92
C ALA A 889 -54.97 41.34 26.43
N ARG A 890 -54.14 40.60 27.17
CA ARG A 890 -54.29 40.42 28.62
C ARG A 890 -52.99 40.70 29.37
N SER A 891 -53.09 41.41 30.49
CA SER A 891 -52.02 41.62 31.47
C SER A 891 -52.55 41.37 32.88
N THR A 892 -51.80 40.70 33.74
CA THR A 892 -52.24 40.47 35.14
C THR A 892 -51.83 41.58 36.11
N GLY A 893 -50.91 42.47 35.73
CA GLY A 893 -50.41 43.50 36.63
C GLY A 893 -49.85 44.79 36.01
N SER A 894 -49.92 44.98 34.68
CA SER A 894 -49.32 46.15 34.00
C SER A 894 -50.21 46.77 32.94
N SER A 895 -49.77 47.89 32.37
CA SER A 895 -50.51 48.64 31.34
C SER A 895 -50.48 47.93 29.99
N ILE A 896 -51.54 48.12 29.21
CA ILE A 896 -51.67 47.65 27.82
C ILE A 896 -51.92 48.85 26.91
N SER A 897 -51.05 49.04 25.93
CA SER A 897 -51.19 50.04 24.88
C SER A 897 -51.41 49.37 23.54
N VAL A 898 -52.40 49.84 22.79
CA VAL A 898 -52.57 49.52 21.36
C VAL A 898 -52.67 50.83 20.60
N THR A 899 -51.60 51.15 19.88
CA THR A 899 -51.45 52.39 19.11
C THR A 899 -51.45 52.09 17.62
N GLY A 900 -51.81 53.05 16.79
CA GLY A 900 -51.61 52.93 15.35
C GLY A 900 -51.33 54.26 14.66
N ASN A 901 -51.34 54.21 13.34
CA ASN A 901 -51.24 55.38 12.46
C ASN A 901 -52.29 55.25 11.34
N SER A 902 -53.56 55.10 11.73
CA SER A 902 -54.68 54.63 10.87
C SER A 902 -54.56 53.17 10.42
N GLY A 903 -54.37 52.25 11.37
CA GLY A 903 -54.49 50.80 11.14
C GLY A 903 -55.90 50.26 11.48
N ASP A 904 -56.29 49.16 10.83
CA ASP A 904 -57.59 48.48 10.99
C ASP A 904 -57.50 47.22 11.87
N VAL A 905 -58.54 47.00 12.68
CA VAL A 905 -58.72 45.76 13.46
C VAL A 905 -60.11 45.17 13.22
N VAL A 906 -60.17 43.89 12.84
CA VAL A 906 -61.42 43.17 12.53
C VAL A 906 -61.47 41.83 13.25
N GLY A 907 -62.49 41.60 14.07
CA GLY A 907 -62.78 40.32 14.71
C GLY A 907 -64.10 39.72 14.28
N ALA A 908 -64.16 38.40 14.17
CA ALA A 908 -65.40 37.66 13.96
C ALA A 908 -66.33 37.74 15.18
N THR A 909 -65.77 37.75 16.41
CA THR A 909 -66.51 38.19 17.60
C THR A 909 -66.28 39.68 17.79
N ASP A 910 -65.21 40.05 18.48
CA ASP A 910 -64.96 41.38 19.02
C ASP A 910 -63.78 42.03 18.27
N GLY A 911 -63.83 43.33 17.99
CA GLY A 911 -62.70 43.99 17.34
C GLY A 911 -61.45 43.88 18.21
N MET A 912 -61.55 44.34 19.45
CA MET A 912 -60.51 44.17 20.46
C MET A 912 -61.10 43.77 21.81
N PHE A 913 -60.54 42.72 22.40
CA PHE A 913 -60.77 42.31 23.78
C PHE A 913 -59.52 42.64 24.61
N VAL A 914 -59.60 43.57 25.56
CA VAL A 914 -58.45 44.01 26.35
C VAL A 914 -58.75 43.96 27.86
N ARG A 915 -57.81 43.37 28.63
CA ARG A 915 -57.93 43.22 30.09
C ARG A 915 -56.61 43.49 30.82
N SER A 916 -56.57 44.50 31.69
CA SER A 916 -55.45 44.73 32.62
C SER A 916 -55.84 44.49 34.07
N GLY A 917 -55.01 43.72 34.79
CA GLY A 917 -55.18 43.48 36.22
C GLY A 917 -54.77 44.64 37.13
N GLY A 918 -53.95 45.59 36.66
CA GLY A 918 -53.35 46.59 37.54
C GLY A 918 -52.71 47.82 36.89
N GLY A 919 -52.83 48.00 35.57
CA GLY A 919 -52.32 49.18 34.86
C GLY A 919 -53.35 49.79 33.92
N ASP A 920 -52.92 50.80 33.18
CA ASP A 920 -53.77 51.57 32.27
C ASP A 920 -54.05 50.80 30.96
N ILE A 921 -55.16 51.13 30.30
CA ILE A 921 -55.44 50.69 28.92
C ILE A 921 -55.45 51.93 28.03
N LEU A 922 -54.55 51.98 27.04
CA LEU A 922 -54.51 53.05 26.04
C LEU A 922 -54.82 52.47 24.65
N ILE A 923 -55.88 52.97 24.02
CA ILE A 923 -56.19 52.75 22.61
C ILE A 923 -56.06 54.09 21.89
N ASP A 924 -55.26 54.17 20.82
CA ASP A 924 -54.84 55.44 20.23
C ASP A 924 -54.60 55.35 18.71
N ASN A 925 -55.16 56.30 17.94
CA ASN A 925 -54.87 56.50 16.50
C ASN A 925 -55.09 55.28 15.57
N LEU A 926 -56.13 54.48 15.83
CA LEU A 926 -56.63 53.42 14.92
C LEU A 926 -57.69 53.99 13.94
N ASP A 927 -57.84 53.43 12.73
CA ASP A 927 -58.83 53.92 11.75
C ASP A 927 -60.21 53.28 11.97
N SER A 928 -60.27 51.95 12.05
CA SER A 928 -61.48 51.23 12.47
C SER A 928 -61.19 50.04 13.38
N VAL A 929 -62.15 49.75 14.25
CA VAL A 929 -62.15 48.57 15.12
C VAL A 929 -63.53 47.93 15.06
N THR A 930 -63.62 46.77 14.41
CA THR A 930 -64.88 46.12 14.02
C THR A 930 -65.02 44.73 14.64
N GLY A 931 -65.95 44.58 15.59
CA GLY A 931 -66.51 43.28 15.97
C GLY A 931 -67.69 42.93 15.07
N ASN A 932 -67.64 41.80 14.37
CA ASN A 932 -68.70 41.40 13.43
C ASN A 932 -69.92 40.77 14.11
N ALA A 933 -69.74 40.17 15.29
CA ALA A 933 -70.81 39.52 16.06
C ALA A 933 -70.79 39.85 17.58
N GLY A 934 -69.74 40.53 18.05
CA GLY A 934 -69.56 41.02 19.42
C GLY A 934 -69.28 42.54 19.43
N ASP A 935 -68.50 43.00 20.40
CA ASP A 935 -68.24 44.43 20.61
C ASP A 935 -67.07 44.95 19.75
N GLY A 936 -67.08 46.23 19.38
CA GLY A 936 -65.90 46.86 18.76
C GLY A 936 -64.72 46.89 19.73
N LEU A 937 -64.93 47.47 20.92
CA LEU A 937 -63.94 47.59 21.99
C LEU A 937 -64.53 47.02 23.29
N ASP A 938 -64.11 45.82 23.68
CA ASP A 938 -64.37 45.28 25.03
C ASP A 938 -63.12 45.51 25.90
N LEU A 939 -63.14 46.57 26.71
CA LEU A 939 -62.00 47.03 27.52
C LEU A 939 -62.31 46.95 29.01
N GLY A 940 -61.35 46.50 29.83
CA GLY A 940 -61.50 46.51 31.28
C GLY A 940 -60.17 46.49 32.05
N SER A 941 -59.92 47.52 32.87
CA SER A 941 -58.85 47.54 33.87
C SER A 941 -59.44 47.42 35.29
N SER A 942 -58.75 46.71 36.18
CA SER A 942 -59.09 46.65 37.61
C SER A 942 -58.25 47.57 38.50
N GLY A 943 -57.37 48.42 37.94
CA GLY A 943 -56.49 49.29 38.73
C GLY A 943 -55.95 50.57 38.06
N GLY A 944 -56.04 50.71 36.74
CA GLY A 944 -55.61 51.89 35.99
C GLY A 944 -56.73 52.51 35.15
N ASP A 945 -56.43 53.64 34.51
CA ASP A 945 -57.38 54.37 33.66
C ASP A 945 -57.55 53.69 32.28
N ILE A 946 -58.73 53.85 31.68
CA ILE A 946 -58.98 53.43 30.29
C ILE A 946 -59.09 54.69 29.43
N THR A 947 -58.10 54.91 28.57
CA THR A 947 -58.04 56.01 27.60
C THR A 947 -58.29 55.46 26.19
N VAL A 948 -59.24 56.05 25.48
CA VAL A 948 -59.51 55.76 24.06
C VAL A 948 -59.49 57.08 23.32
N ASN A 949 -58.48 57.27 22.47
CA ASN A 949 -58.37 58.41 21.57
C ASN A 949 -58.81 57.96 20.16
N ALA A 950 -59.78 58.69 19.60
CA ALA A 950 -60.39 58.46 18.28
C ALA A 950 -60.42 59.77 17.48
#